data_AF-A0A961NMC7-F1
#
_entry.id   AF-A0A961NMC7-F1
#
_cell.length_a   1.000
_cell.length_b   1.000
_cell.length_c   1.000
_cell.angle_alpha   90.00
_cell.angle_beta   90.00
_cell.angle_gamma   90.00
#
_symmetry.space_group_name_H-M   'P 1'
#
loop_
_entity.id
_entity.type
_entity.pdbx_description
1 polymer ?
#
loop_
_entity_poly.entity_id
_entity_poly.type
_entity_poly.pdbx_seq_one_letter_code
_entity_poly.pdbx_strand_id
1 'polypeptide(L)'
;MQRFVIYLISVFLISVPMMAEGEGAHWSYTGDTGPEYWGQLDEAFQRCESGMRQSPVNIVGAEDPEEVTPIQFDYRAVDTSVVNNSHTIQVKYEESESFIRVHESLSELIQFHFHSPSENLIEGESFPLELHFVHQNDTGKITVIAVMIAEGKSNPVLESIWSATPRSPGEKEIGTSLNAADLLPQSGSYYTFRGSLTTPPCTENVEWYVLTEPIEASRAQIDTFVDIIGENNRPAQPLNGRELHLVQAGQIQFTHIEADGSSGNNLQDLDFAGGGFGPILLITGGLILVLIGLALIFRKVGLRILDGFRLRTKIFSMIGMLLVLYLTVSAFSVRTLYQTDDSIYLNLSYNIPIERNVVLSTESHLIQAIWFERALQAGRQGDMAAVRSNEKNFEEYVDHFDSAMNNAIEIAVRSQSVVSSDRIGIYKDIEAKLHKLNEQHEKYTVEARSIIERVKQGDADAVGGRVESLHRLQDRFDKDLENFILEMGEFTEENTIVTRNATHEALDIVIILTIISFVLGILFSLLVTSSILRQLGGEPATLARIAERISRGDLTVELKSDSKENTGLFASIIAMVDKLTSIISSVRNHAESLSSASEEVSSTAQSMSQGSSEQAASVEETSASLEEMTSSITQNARNAAETEKIAVKTATESEEGGQAVEDTVKAMKQIAEKIEIIDEIAYQTNLLALNAAIEAARAGDHGKGFA
;
A
#
# COMPACT_ATOMS: atom_id res chain seq x y z
N MET A 1 -17.83 7.16 -7.31
CA MET A 1 -16.50 7.29 -6.68
C MET A 1 -16.11 6.08 -5.83
N GLN A 2 -17.01 5.49 -5.03
CA GLN A 2 -16.73 4.27 -4.25
C GLN A 2 -16.23 3.08 -5.09
N ARG A 3 -16.79 2.83 -6.28
CA ARG A 3 -16.32 1.78 -7.21
C ARG A 3 -14.94 2.06 -7.85
N PHE A 4 -14.48 3.31 -7.82
CA PHE A 4 -13.19 3.71 -8.40
C PHE A 4 -12.05 3.63 -7.39
N VAL A 5 -12.36 3.87 -6.10
CA VAL A 5 -11.43 3.67 -4.98
C VAL A 5 -11.21 2.18 -4.69
N ILE A 6 -12.25 1.35 -4.85
CA ILE A 6 -12.12 -0.11 -4.74
C ILE A 6 -11.20 -0.67 -5.84
N TYR A 7 -11.27 -0.13 -7.07
CA TYR A 7 -10.37 -0.52 -8.17
C TYR A 7 -8.90 -0.11 -7.94
N LEU A 8 -8.67 1.03 -7.29
CA LEU A 8 -7.33 1.53 -6.96
C LEU A 8 -6.67 0.74 -5.81
N ILE A 9 -7.46 0.27 -4.85
CA ILE A 9 -6.97 -0.61 -3.76
C ILE A 9 -6.75 -2.04 -4.27
N SER A 10 -7.59 -2.54 -5.19
CA SER A 10 -7.40 -3.87 -5.79
C SER A 10 -6.23 -3.95 -6.79
N VAL A 11 -5.84 -2.85 -7.43
CA VAL A 11 -4.66 -2.84 -8.34
C VAL A 11 -3.34 -2.71 -7.57
N PHE A 12 -3.35 -2.17 -6.34
CA PHE A 12 -2.14 -2.05 -5.51
C PHE A 12 -1.86 -3.27 -4.61
N LEU A 13 -2.87 -4.09 -4.33
CA LEU A 13 -2.75 -5.31 -3.50
C LEU A 13 -2.48 -6.61 -4.29
N ILE A 14 -2.41 -6.56 -5.63
CA ILE A 14 -2.15 -7.75 -6.47
C ILE A 14 -0.68 -7.87 -6.90
N SER A 15 0.21 -6.97 -6.47
CA SER A 15 1.59 -6.99 -6.94
C SER A 15 2.60 -6.65 -5.85
N VAL A 16 2.50 -7.32 -4.70
CA VAL A 16 3.72 -7.93 -4.17
C VAL A 16 3.99 -9.07 -5.14
N PRO A 17 5.16 -9.16 -5.81
CA PRO A 17 5.55 -10.44 -6.36
C PRO A 17 5.58 -11.37 -5.15
N MET A 18 4.51 -12.13 -4.98
CA MET A 18 4.56 -13.38 -4.24
C MET A 18 5.67 -14.12 -4.98
N MET A 19 6.89 -14.01 -4.44
CA MET A 19 7.89 -15.01 -4.68
C MET A 19 7.20 -16.26 -4.19
N ALA A 20 6.61 -17.00 -5.13
CA ALA A 20 6.40 -18.40 -4.91
C ALA A 20 7.81 -18.93 -4.71
N GLU A 21 8.24 -18.99 -3.45
CA GLU A 21 9.07 -20.12 -3.03
C GLU A 21 8.32 -21.32 -3.59
N GLY A 22 8.90 -21.97 -4.60
CA GLY A 22 8.39 -23.27 -4.99
C GLY A 22 8.46 -24.11 -3.73
N GLU A 23 7.31 -24.43 -3.13
CA GLU A 23 7.26 -25.54 -2.18
C GLU A 23 7.84 -26.73 -2.95
N GLY A 24 9.08 -27.12 -2.60
CA GLY A 24 9.72 -28.30 -3.18
C GLY A 24 8.81 -29.52 -3.01
N ALA A 25 8.99 -30.55 -3.82
CA ALA A 25 8.10 -31.71 -3.78
C ALA A 25 7.89 -32.21 -2.34
N HIS A 26 6.62 -32.44 -1.97
CA HIS A 26 6.26 -32.89 -0.63
C HIS A 26 6.90 -34.25 -0.33
N TRP A 27 7.65 -34.34 0.77
CA TRP A 27 8.29 -35.56 1.25
C TRP A 27 7.85 -35.88 2.69
N SER A 28 7.95 -37.15 3.09
CA SER A 28 7.67 -37.61 4.45
C SER A 28 8.59 -38.77 4.85
N TYR A 29 8.34 -39.41 6.00
CA TYR A 29 9.10 -40.58 6.46
C TYR A 29 8.40 -41.92 6.15
N THR A 30 7.22 -41.91 5.51
CA THR A 30 6.45 -43.15 5.24
C THR A 30 5.77 -43.16 3.87
N GLY A 31 5.40 -44.35 3.39
CA GLY A 31 4.67 -44.53 2.13
C GLY A 31 5.44 -44.07 0.90
N ASP A 32 4.71 -43.67 -0.14
CA ASP A 32 5.25 -43.32 -1.47
C ASP A 32 6.06 -42.00 -1.48
N THR A 33 6.18 -41.32 -0.34
CA THR A 33 7.01 -40.12 -0.16
C THR A 33 8.10 -40.32 0.91
N GLY A 34 8.31 -41.58 1.33
CA GLY A 34 9.30 -41.97 2.33
C GLY A 34 10.76 -41.96 1.83
N PRO A 35 11.73 -42.21 2.73
CA PRO A 35 13.15 -42.05 2.44
C PRO A 35 13.69 -42.87 1.26
N GLU A 36 13.10 -44.04 1.01
CA GLU A 36 13.44 -44.90 -0.13
C GLU A 36 13.13 -44.26 -1.50
N TYR A 37 12.24 -43.27 -1.54
CA TYR A 37 11.75 -42.65 -2.76
C TYR A 37 12.16 -41.18 -2.91
N TRP A 38 12.82 -40.57 -1.92
CA TRP A 38 13.12 -39.13 -1.93
C TRP A 38 13.85 -38.66 -3.20
N GLY A 39 14.81 -39.44 -3.71
CA GLY A 39 15.55 -39.11 -4.93
C GLY A 39 14.72 -39.07 -6.21
N GLN A 40 13.49 -39.58 -6.17
CA GLN A 40 12.56 -39.67 -7.30
C GLN A 40 11.43 -38.64 -7.22
N LEU A 41 11.27 -37.94 -6.09
CA LEU A 41 10.18 -36.98 -5.87
C LEU A 41 10.41 -35.65 -6.59
N ASP A 42 11.68 -35.21 -6.65
CA ASP A 42 12.11 -33.95 -7.26
C ASP A 42 13.53 -34.10 -7.81
N GLU A 43 13.84 -33.39 -8.89
CA GLU A 43 15.19 -33.35 -9.45
C GLU A 43 16.21 -32.81 -8.44
N ALA A 44 15.81 -31.84 -7.61
CA ALA A 44 16.65 -31.31 -6.54
C ALA A 44 17.01 -32.35 -5.46
N PHE A 45 16.22 -33.42 -5.33
CA PHE A 45 16.42 -34.46 -4.32
C PHE A 45 17.25 -35.64 -4.81
N GLN A 46 17.70 -35.63 -6.08
CA GLN A 46 18.42 -36.76 -6.69
C GLN A 46 19.65 -37.22 -5.90
N ARG A 47 20.28 -36.32 -5.14
CA ARG A 47 21.38 -36.62 -4.21
C ARG A 47 20.99 -37.61 -3.11
N CYS A 48 19.73 -37.64 -2.69
CA CYS A 48 19.22 -38.59 -1.70
C CYS A 48 19.34 -40.05 -2.15
N GLU A 49 19.37 -40.32 -3.47
CA GLU A 49 19.53 -41.66 -4.03
C GLU A 49 20.94 -41.90 -4.60
N SER A 50 21.50 -40.91 -5.28
CA SER A 50 22.79 -41.04 -6.00
C SER A 50 24.02 -40.64 -5.18
N GLY A 51 23.84 -40.05 -4.00
CA GLY A 51 24.92 -39.59 -3.14
C GLY A 51 25.74 -40.74 -2.54
N MET A 52 27.06 -40.58 -2.52
CA MET A 52 28.00 -41.58 -2.00
C MET A 52 28.49 -41.25 -0.58
N ARG A 53 28.27 -40.02 -0.11
CA ARG A 53 28.67 -39.56 1.24
C ARG A 53 27.42 -39.12 2.02
N GLN A 54 26.42 -40.00 2.07
CA GLN A 54 25.14 -39.72 2.71
C GLN A 54 25.16 -39.96 4.23
N SER A 55 24.31 -39.24 4.96
CA SER A 55 24.02 -39.43 6.38
C SER A 55 22.55 -39.84 6.56
N PRO A 56 22.19 -40.51 7.66
CA PRO A 56 23.04 -40.92 8.79
C PRO A 56 23.88 -42.15 8.48
N VAL A 57 24.74 -42.60 9.40
CA VAL A 57 25.58 -43.79 9.23
C VAL A 57 25.52 -44.71 10.45
N ASN A 58 25.94 -45.96 10.27
CA ASN A 58 26.27 -46.84 11.38
C ASN A 58 27.76 -46.68 11.73
N ILE A 59 28.03 -46.13 12.91
CA ILE A 59 29.37 -45.85 13.42
C ILE A 59 29.94 -47.15 14.00
N VAL A 60 30.84 -47.79 13.26
CA VAL A 60 31.52 -49.03 13.62
C VAL A 60 32.99 -48.90 13.25
N GLY A 61 33.88 -49.33 14.16
CA GLY A 61 35.31 -49.41 13.85
C GLY A 61 36.00 -48.06 13.63
N ALA A 62 35.58 -47.03 14.36
CA ALA A 62 36.21 -45.71 14.28
C ALA A 62 37.69 -45.77 14.71
N GLU A 63 38.55 -45.15 13.92
CA GLU A 63 40.00 -45.12 14.16
C GLU A 63 40.43 -43.87 14.94
N ASP A 64 41.61 -43.90 15.55
CA ASP A 64 42.18 -42.70 16.17
C ASP A 64 42.53 -41.69 15.06
N PRO A 65 42.16 -40.39 15.19
CA PRO A 65 42.47 -39.38 14.19
C PRO A 65 43.97 -39.08 14.14
N GLU A 66 44.45 -38.59 12.99
CA GLU A 66 45.81 -38.04 12.88
C GLU A 66 45.97 -36.73 13.69
N GLU A 67 44.90 -35.94 13.81
CA GLU A 67 44.87 -34.67 14.55
C GLU A 67 43.68 -34.61 15.52
N VAL A 68 43.96 -34.21 16.77
CA VAL A 68 42.95 -34.09 17.82
C VAL A 68 42.59 -32.63 18.01
N THR A 69 41.36 -32.27 17.64
CA THR A 69 40.89 -30.88 17.72
C THR A 69 39.63 -30.77 18.56
N PRO A 70 39.72 -30.32 19.83
CA PRO A 70 38.53 -30.16 20.66
C PRO A 70 37.53 -29.16 20.08
N ILE A 71 36.24 -29.47 20.18
CA ILE A 71 35.17 -28.53 19.84
C ILE A 71 35.03 -27.51 20.97
N GLN A 72 35.12 -26.23 20.65
CA GLN A 72 34.83 -25.13 21.59
C GLN A 72 33.39 -24.68 21.38
N PHE A 73 32.63 -24.57 22.47
CA PHE A 73 31.23 -24.13 22.44
C PHE A 73 31.10 -22.76 23.13
N ASP A 74 30.44 -21.82 22.46
CA ASP A 74 30.02 -20.53 23.01
C ASP A 74 28.53 -20.32 22.74
N TYR A 75 27.68 -21.07 23.46
CA TYR A 75 26.22 -20.95 23.33
C TYR A 75 25.65 -20.00 24.39
N ARG A 76 24.71 -19.17 23.94
CA ARG A 76 24.09 -18.14 24.75
C ARG A 76 22.62 -18.46 25.00
N ALA A 77 22.12 -17.94 26.12
CA ALA A 77 20.71 -17.98 26.43
C ALA A 77 19.98 -16.94 25.57
N VAL A 78 19.01 -17.37 24.77
CA VAL A 78 18.24 -16.51 23.87
C VAL A 78 16.75 -16.80 23.97
N ASP A 79 15.94 -15.78 23.74
CA ASP A 79 14.49 -15.96 23.54
C ASP A 79 14.29 -16.59 22.15
N THR A 80 13.60 -17.72 22.12
CA THR A 80 13.49 -18.57 20.92
C THR A 80 12.07 -19.10 20.74
N SER A 81 11.76 -19.44 19.49
CA SER A 81 10.54 -20.11 19.09
C SER A 81 10.78 -21.59 18.77
N VAL A 82 9.76 -22.40 19.03
CA VAL A 82 9.68 -23.79 18.62
C VAL A 82 8.71 -23.93 17.46
N VAL A 83 9.11 -24.70 16.45
CA VAL A 83 8.35 -24.99 15.25
C VAL A 83 8.08 -26.49 15.19
N ASN A 84 6.80 -26.84 15.01
CA ASN A 84 6.42 -28.14 14.47
C ASN A 84 6.26 -27.95 12.96
N ASN A 85 7.16 -28.50 12.15
CA ASN A 85 7.10 -28.40 10.69
C ASN A 85 6.55 -29.67 10.03
N SER A 86 5.89 -30.55 10.79
CA SER A 86 5.45 -31.90 10.42
C SER A 86 6.56 -32.95 10.24
N HIS A 87 7.81 -32.55 10.04
CA HIS A 87 8.96 -33.45 9.89
C HIS A 87 9.75 -33.63 11.19
N THR A 88 9.74 -32.61 12.05
CA THR A 88 10.43 -32.60 13.35
C THR A 88 9.87 -31.50 14.26
N ILE A 89 10.35 -31.47 15.49
CA ILE A 89 10.30 -30.31 16.36
C ILE A 89 11.62 -29.57 16.21
N GLN A 90 11.59 -28.34 15.72
CA GLN A 90 12.76 -27.50 15.48
C GLN A 90 12.73 -26.27 16.39
N VAL A 91 13.86 -25.92 16.99
CA VAL A 91 14.04 -24.69 17.75
C VAL A 91 14.92 -23.74 16.93
N LYS A 92 14.42 -22.54 16.65
CA LYS A 92 15.15 -21.53 15.86
C LYS A 92 16.18 -20.81 16.72
N TYR A 93 17.39 -20.62 16.19
CA TYR A 93 18.52 -20.05 16.92
C TYR A 93 19.33 -19.04 16.08
N GLU A 94 18.80 -18.59 14.95
CA GLU A 94 19.40 -17.56 14.09
C GLU A 94 19.65 -16.25 14.85
N GLU A 95 20.75 -15.56 14.53
CA GLU A 95 21.17 -14.30 15.16
C GLU A 95 21.35 -14.39 16.68
N SER A 96 21.61 -15.59 17.21
CA SER A 96 21.78 -15.84 18.65
C SER A 96 23.16 -15.49 19.17
N GLU A 97 24.11 -15.17 18.28
CA GLU A 97 25.53 -15.04 18.59
C GLU A 97 26.07 -16.28 19.36
N SER A 98 25.53 -17.46 19.04
CA SER A 98 25.94 -18.74 19.61
C SER A 98 26.78 -19.52 18.62
N PHE A 99 28.01 -19.86 18.98
CA PHE A 99 29.00 -20.39 18.05
C PHE A 99 29.61 -21.71 18.51
N ILE A 100 30.12 -22.46 17.55
CA ILE A 100 31.14 -23.47 17.76
C ILE A 100 32.41 -23.10 17.01
N ARG A 101 33.57 -23.51 17.54
CA ARG A 101 34.84 -23.50 16.82
C ARG A 101 35.42 -24.90 16.79
N VAL A 102 35.69 -25.38 15.58
CA VAL A 102 36.38 -26.65 15.34
C VAL A 102 37.47 -26.40 14.31
N HIS A 103 38.71 -26.75 14.65
CA HIS A 103 39.92 -26.32 13.93
C HIS A 103 39.96 -24.79 13.82
N GLU A 104 40.13 -24.25 12.63
CA GLU A 104 40.13 -22.82 12.36
C GLU A 104 38.73 -22.30 11.96
N SER A 105 37.74 -23.19 11.82
CA SER A 105 36.40 -22.85 11.37
C SER A 105 35.51 -22.42 12.54
N LEU A 106 34.99 -21.18 12.46
CA LEU A 106 33.94 -20.67 13.33
C LEU A 106 32.58 -20.87 12.65
N SER A 107 31.60 -21.42 13.35
CA SER A 107 30.25 -21.66 12.79
C SER A 107 29.17 -21.27 13.78
N GLU A 108 28.17 -20.52 13.33
CA GLU A 108 27.04 -20.07 14.14
C GLU A 108 25.96 -21.15 14.21
N LEU A 109 25.35 -21.33 15.38
CA LEU A 109 24.19 -22.20 15.58
C LEU A 109 22.94 -21.55 14.97
N ILE A 110 22.38 -22.18 13.94
CA ILE A 110 21.22 -21.68 13.21
C ILE A 110 19.92 -22.24 13.81
N GLN A 111 19.92 -23.52 14.13
CA GLN A 111 18.78 -24.24 14.69
C GLN A 111 19.22 -25.55 15.32
N PHE A 112 18.34 -26.14 16.12
CA PHE A 112 18.44 -27.55 16.45
C PHE A 112 17.10 -28.26 16.35
N HIS A 113 17.12 -29.56 16.08
CA HIS A 113 15.92 -30.38 15.89
C HIS A 113 16.16 -31.84 16.31
N PHE A 114 15.08 -32.62 16.36
CA PHE A 114 15.07 -33.94 16.99
C PHE A 114 14.57 -35.04 16.05
N HIS A 115 15.08 -36.25 16.26
CA HIS A 115 14.67 -37.46 15.55
C HIS A 115 14.31 -38.58 16.53
N SER A 116 13.34 -39.41 16.14
CA SER A 116 12.93 -40.63 16.82
C SER A 116 12.69 -41.75 15.81
N PRO A 117 13.23 -42.95 16.05
CA PRO A 117 14.42 -43.21 16.87
C PRO A 117 15.66 -42.44 16.34
N SER A 118 16.85 -42.69 16.87
CA SER A 118 18.07 -42.06 16.36
C SER A 118 18.29 -42.36 14.87
N GLU A 119 18.86 -41.40 14.16
CA GLU A 119 19.26 -41.53 12.76
C GLU A 119 20.59 -42.26 12.67
N ASN A 120 21.62 -41.80 13.38
CA ASN A 120 22.89 -42.50 13.48
C ASN A 120 22.75 -43.72 14.40
N LEU A 121 23.51 -44.76 14.07
CA LEU A 121 23.65 -45.96 14.88
C LEU A 121 25.08 -46.02 15.44
N ILE A 122 25.24 -46.53 16.66
CA ILE A 122 26.56 -46.76 17.27
C ILE A 122 26.70 -48.26 17.52
N GLU A 123 27.68 -48.90 16.87
CA GLU A 123 27.87 -50.35 16.94
C GLU A 123 26.60 -51.16 16.57
N GLY A 124 25.80 -50.62 15.63
CA GLY A 124 24.53 -51.19 15.19
C GLY A 124 23.33 -50.92 16.10
N GLU A 125 23.52 -50.23 17.23
CA GLU A 125 22.46 -49.90 18.18
C GLU A 125 21.86 -48.51 17.90
N SER A 126 20.54 -48.39 18.05
CA SER A 126 19.78 -47.15 17.92
C SER A 126 19.38 -46.61 19.30
N PHE A 127 19.29 -45.28 19.43
CA PHE A 127 18.82 -44.60 20.63
C PHE A 127 17.36 -44.14 20.49
N PRO A 128 16.63 -43.94 21.61
CA PRO A 128 15.26 -43.46 21.56
C PRO A 128 15.06 -42.12 20.84
N LEU A 129 15.96 -41.15 21.03
CA LEU A 129 15.99 -39.91 20.27
C LEU A 129 17.42 -39.52 19.88
N GLU A 130 17.54 -38.67 18.86
CA GLU A 130 18.78 -37.99 18.48
C GLU A 130 18.49 -36.49 18.27
N LEU A 131 19.42 -35.64 18.71
CA LEU A 131 19.36 -34.19 18.59
C LEU A 131 20.45 -33.72 17.63
N HIS A 132 20.07 -32.91 16.64
CA HIS A 132 21.00 -32.26 15.72
C HIS A 132 21.06 -30.76 15.97
N PHE A 133 22.25 -30.25 16.33
CA PHE A 133 22.56 -28.83 16.30
C PHE A 133 23.18 -28.48 14.95
N VAL A 134 22.49 -27.67 14.16
CA VAL A 134 22.91 -27.29 12.82
C VAL A 134 23.58 -25.93 12.84
N HIS A 135 24.83 -25.91 12.41
CA HIS A 135 25.66 -24.71 12.35
C HIS A 135 26.03 -24.39 10.92
N GLN A 136 26.27 -23.11 10.66
CA GLN A 136 26.76 -22.63 9.37
C GLN A 136 27.85 -21.57 9.58
N ASN A 137 28.90 -21.61 8.77
CA ASN A 137 29.92 -20.56 8.73
C ASN A 137 29.61 -19.49 7.65
N ASP A 138 30.46 -18.48 7.55
CA ASP A 138 30.37 -17.40 6.55
C ASP A 138 30.47 -17.88 5.09
N THR A 139 31.17 -19.00 4.83
CA THR A 139 31.24 -19.62 3.50
C THR A 139 30.03 -20.49 3.16
N GLY A 140 29.09 -20.67 4.09
CA GLY A 140 27.89 -21.50 3.92
C GLY A 140 28.09 -23.00 4.21
N LYS A 141 29.29 -23.41 4.66
CA LYS A 141 29.60 -24.78 5.08
C LYS A 141 28.77 -25.15 6.31
N ILE A 142 28.12 -26.31 6.26
CA ILE A 142 27.26 -26.82 7.33
C ILE A 142 28.04 -27.77 8.23
N THR A 143 27.90 -27.56 9.54
CA THR A 143 28.42 -28.46 10.58
C THR A 143 27.28 -28.92 11.49
N VAL A 144 27.17 -30.23 11.72
CA VAL A 144 26.16 -30.81 12.59
C VAL A 144 26.82 -31.45 13.80
N ILE A 145 26.44 -30.99 15.00
CA ILE A 145 26.73 -31.70 16.25
C ILE A 145 25.52 -32.58 16.55
N ALA A 146 25.73 -33.89 16.66
CA ALA A 146 24.68 -34.84 16.99
C ALA A 146 24.83 -35.36 18.42
N VAL A 147 23.72 -35.42 19.15
CA VAL A 147 23.68 -35.89 20.55
C VAL A 147 22.62 -36.97 20.68
N MET A 148 23.06 -38.16 21.08
CA MET A 148 22.15 -39.27 21.39
C MET A 148 21.39 -38.98 22.69
N ILE A 149 20.12 -39.37 22.74
CA ILE A 149 19.29 -39.23 23.94
C ILE A 149 18.80 -40.62 24.37
N ALA A 150 19.27 -41.07 25.53
CA ALA A 150 18.89 -42.33 26.13
C ALA A 150 17.71 -42.18 27.10
N GLU A 151 16.97 -43.26 27.34
CA GLU A 151 15.96 -43.29 28.39
C GLU A 151 16.62 -43.22 29.78
N GLY A 152 16.23 -42.23 30.58
CA GLY A 152 16.83 -41.95 31.89
C GLY A 152 16.05 -40.91 32.69
N LYS A 153 16.77 -39.97 33.31
CA LYS A 153 16.15 -38.85 34.06
C LYS A 153 15.44 -37.88 33.13
N SER A 154 14.43 -37.20 33.67
CA SER A 154 13.74 -36.12 32.97
C SER A 154 14.70 -34.97 32.68
N ASN A 155 14.68 -34.47 31.44
CA ASN A 155 15.44 -33.29 31.04
C ASN A 155 14.56 -32.03 31.09
N PRO A 156 14.87 -31.01 31.92
CA PRO A 156 14.01 -29.84 32.09
C PRO A 156 13.94 -28.94 30.85
N VAL A 157 14.97 -28.94 30.01
CA VAL A 157 15.00 -28.13 28.78
C VAL A 157 14.07 -28.76 27.74
N LEU A 158 14.16 -30.09 27.55
CA LEU A 158 13.22 -30.81 26.69
C LEU A 158 11.77 -30.63 27.13
N GLU A 159 11.51 -30.64 28.44
CA GLU A 159 10.16 -30.39 28.97
C GLU A 159 9.61 -29.02 28.57
N SER A 160 10.47 -28.00 28.59
CA SER A 160 10.12 -26.62 28.22
C SER A 160 9.81 -26.52 26.72
N ILE A 161 10.62 -27.18 25.88
CA ILE A 161 10.40 -27.24 24.43
C ILE A 161 9.07 -27.97 24.14
N TRP A 162 8.88 -29.19 24.67
CA TRP A 162 7.68 -30.01 24.42
C TRP A 162 6.39 -29.34 24.89
N SER A 163 6.43 -28.63 26.02
CA SER A 163 5.30 -27.87 26.54
C SER A 163 4.91 -26.69 25.64
N ALA A 164 5.89 -26.11 24.95
CA ALA A 164 5.67 -25.02 24.01
C ALA A 164 5.24 -25.53 22.62
N THR A 165 5.66 -26.72 22.21
CA THR A 165 5.44 -27.25 20.85
C THR A 165 3.96 -27.33 20.47
N PRO A 166 3.58 -26.73 19.32
CA PRO A 166 2.25 -26.92 18.74
C PRO A 166 1.97 -28.38 18.37
N ARG A 167 0.77 -28.89 18.70
CA ARG A 167 0.33 -30.26 18.35
C ARG A 167 0.04 -30.46 16.86
N SER A 168 -0.15 -29.37 16.12
CA SER A 168 -0.28 -29.34 14.65
C SER A 168 0.82 -28.45 14.08
N PRO A 169 1.17 -28.56 12.78
CA PRO A 169 2.21 -27.74 12.18
C PRO A 169 2.01 -26.24 12.46
N GLY A 170 3.08 -25.55 12.86
CA GLY A 170 3.05 -24.15 13.28
C GLY A 170 4.22 -23.78 14.19
N GLU A 171 4.31 -22.49 14.52
CA GLU A 171 5.37 -21.90 15.33
C GLU A 171 4.81 -21.25 16.60
N LYS A 172 5.57 -21.34 17.70
CA LYS A 172 5.21 -20.71 18.98
C LYS A 172 6.46 -20.36 19.79
N GLU A 173 6.43 -19.19 20.43
CA GLU A 173 7.46 -18.79 21.40
C GLU A 173 7.51 -19.73 22.60
N ILE A 174 8.72 -20.11 23.03
CA ILE A 174 8.91 -20.94 24.23
C ILE A 174 8.57 -20.14 25.50
N GLY A 175 8.76 -18.81 25.47
CA GLY A 175 8.39 -17.89 26.55
C GLY A 175 9.40 -17.80 27.70
N THR A 176 10.53 -18.51 27.59
CA THR A 176 11.68 -18.42 28.47
C THR A 176 12.95 -18.48 27.63
N SER A 177 13.99 -17.72 28.00
CA SER A 177 15.28 -17.82 27.33
C SER A 177 15.87 -19.21 27.53
N LEU A 178 16.25 -19.86 26.44
CA LEU A 178 16.82 -21.21 26.40
C LEU A 178 18.31 -21.09 26.09
N ASN A 179 19.15 -21.90 26.75
CA ASN A 179 20.56 -22.06 26.36
C ASN A 179 20.77 -23.47 25.80
N ALA A 180 21.15 -23.57 24.53
CA ALA A 180 21.48 -24.83 23.85
C ALA A 180 22.56 -25.65 24.57
N ALA A 181 23.45 -25.01 25.35
CA ALA A 181 24.48 -25.69 26.12
C ALA A 181 23.92 -26.70 27.14
N ASP A 182 22.70 -26.46 27.64
CA ASP A 182 22.04 -27.34 28.61
C ASP A 182 21.55 -28.67 27.98
N LEU A 183 21.68 -28.81 26.67
CA LEU A 183 21.40 -30.03 25.90
C LEU A 183 22.68 -30.75 25.42
N LEU A 184 23.85 -30.33 25.90
CA LEU A 184 25.12 -31.01 25.65
C LEU A 184 25.49 -31.95 26.81
N PRO A 185 26.17 -33.09 26.54
CA PRO A 185 26.71 -33.97 27.56
C PRO A 185 27.93 -33.35 28.27
N GLN A 186 28.50 -34.05 29.26
CA GLN A 186 29.67 -33.54 29.98
C GLN A 186 30.96 -33.75 29.19
N SER A 187 31.11 -34.91 28.54
CA SER A 187 32.26 -35.24 27.71
C SER A 187 32.18 -34.56 26.35
N GLY A 188 33.30 -33.99 25.91
CA GLY A 188 33.48 -33.48 24.56
C GLY A 188 34.00 -34.52 23.58
N SER A 189 34.05 -35.81 23.95
CA SER A 189 34.51 -36.87 23.03
C SER A 189 33.46 -37.13 21.95
N TYR A 190 33.89 -37.26 20.70
CA TYR A 190 32.99 -37.37 19.54
C TYR A 190 33.53 -38.28 18.44
N TYR A 191 32.63 -38.85 17.66
CA TYR A 191 32.93 -39.41 16.36
C TYR A 191 32.81 -38.34 15.29
N THR A 192 33.68 -38.36 14.28
CA THR A 192 33.60 -37.41 13.17
C THR A 192 33.74 -38.07 11.81
N PHE A 193 32.97 -37.56 10.86
CA PHE A 193 32.98 -37.98 9.46
C PHE A 193 32.37 -36.89 8.57
N ARG A 194 32.65 -36.96 7.26
CA ARG A 194 31.98 -36.14 6.25
C ARG A 194 30.75 -36.87 5.71
N GLY A 195 29.62 -36.18 5.69
CA GLY A 195 28.32 -36.75 5.34
C GLY A 195 27.43 -35.78 4.58
N SER A 196 26.12 -35.94 4.76
CA SER A 196 25.09 -35.10 4.14
C SER A 196 24.09 -34.59 5.16
N LEU A 197 23.15 -33.75 4.71
CA LEU A 197 21.87 -33.59 5.41
C LEU A 197 21.11 -34.92 5.39
N THR A 198 20.35 -35.21 6.45
CA THR A 198 19.54 -36.42 6.58
C THR A 198 18.12 -36.26 6.04
N THR A 199 17.80 -35.10 5.50
CA THR A 199 16.51 -34.79 4.85
C THR A 199 16.75 -34.25 3.44
N PRO A 200 15.77 -34.33 2.52
CA PRO A 200 15.88 -33.72 1.20
C PRO A 200 16.25 -32.22 1.28
N PRO A 201 17.15 -31.72 0.42
CA PRO A 201 17.72 -32.36 -0.77
C PRO A 201 18.94 -33.29 -0.53
N CYS A 202 19.22 -33.66 0.72
CA CYS A 202 20.32 -34.57 1.09
C CYS A 202 21.71 -34.09 0.62
N THR A 203 21.94 -32.78 0.67
CA THR A 203 23.20 -32.12 0.29
C THR A 203 24.37 -32.71 1.06
N GLU A 204 25.42 -33.14 0.35
CA GLU A 204 26.67 -33.66 0.92
C GLU A 204 27.61 -32.54 1.40
N ASN A 205 28.80 -32.92 1.87
CA ASN A 205 29.82 -32.03 2.44
C ASN A 205 29.43 -31.37 3.76
N VAL A 206 28.60 -32.07 4.55
CA VAL A 206 28.29 -31.70 5.92
C VAL A 206 29.33 -32.34 6.85
N GLU A 207 29.92 -31.57 7.75
CA GLU A 207 30.78 -32.12 8.81
C GLU A 207 29.93 -32.59 9.98
N TRP A 208 30.02 -33.88 10.29
CA TRP A 208 29.31 -34.49 11.40
C TRP A 208 30.24 -34.70 12.58
N TYR A 209 29.74 -34.34 13.77
CA TYR A 209 30.39 -34.58 15.05
C TYR A 209 29.36 -35.20 16.01
N VAL A 210 29.40 -36.52 16.15
CA VAL A 210 28.46 -37.28 16.97
C VAL A 210 29.05 -37.49 18.36
N LEU A 211 28.50 -36.83 19.37
CA LEU A 211 29.03 -36.93 20.74
C LEU A 211 28.83 -38.35 21.28
N THR A 212 29.88 -38.86 21.93
CA THR A 212 29.93 -40.26 22.42
C THR A 212 29.10 -40.50 23.68
N GLU A 213 28.90 -39.46 24.49
CA GLU A 213 28.10 -39.54 25.72
C GLU A 213 26.66 -39.09 25.43
N PRO A 214 25.64 -39.94 25.65
CA PRO A 214 24.25 -39.55 25.47
C PRO A 214 23.77 -38.66 26.63
N ILE A 215 22.82 -37.77 26.34
CA ILE A 215 22.02 -37.13 27.39
C ILE A 215 20.82 -38.02 27.75
N GLU A 216 20.17 -37.76 28.88
CA GLU A 216 19.02 -38.54 29.34
C GLU A 216 17.70 -37.78 29.10
N ALA A 217 16.64 -38.51 28.73
CA ALA A 217 15.26 -38.04 28.77
C ALA A 217 14.36 -39.10 29.42
N SER A 218 13.31 -38.68 30.12
CA SER A 218 12.38 -39.66 30.70
C SER A 218 11.55 -40.36 29.63
N ARG A 219 11.06 -41.57 29.92
CA ARG A 219 10.15 -42.31 29.04
C ARG A 219 8.97 -41.45 28.55
N ALA A 220 8.37 -40.68 29.45
CA ALA A 220 7.24 -39.80 29.13
C ALA A 220 7.61 -38.69 28.14
N GLN A 221 8.85 -38.17 28.20
CA GLN A 221 9.33 -37.14 27.27
C GLN A 221 9.60 -37.72 25.88
N ILE A 222 10.13 -38.94 25.82
CA ILE A 222 10.32 -39.68 24.55
C ILE A 222 8.97 -39.97 23.92
N ASP A 223 8.04 -40.57 24.67
CA ASP A 223 6.70 -40.88 24.19
C ASP A 223 5.95 -39.59 23.74
N THR A 224 6.16 -38.46 24.43
CA THR A 224 5.57 -37.17 24.03
C THR A 224 6.06 -36.69 22.67
N PHE A 225 7.36 -36.85 22.37
CA PHE A 225 7.89 -36.49 21.05
C PHE A 225 7.26 -37.37 19.95
N VAL A 226 7.25 -38.69 20.17
CA VAL A 226 6.68 -39.68 19.25
C VAL A 226 5.18 -39.43 19.02
N ASP A 227 4.44 -39.03 20.05
CA ASP A 227 3.02 -38.67 19.94
C ASP A 227 2.78 -37.40 19.08
N ILE A 228 3.75 -36.49 19.00
CA ILE A 228 3.64 -35.24 18.23
C ILE A 228 4.07 -35.44 16.78
N ILE A 229 5.21 -36.08 16.55
CA ILE A 229 5.85 -36.18 15.23
C ILE A 229 5.72 -37.58 14.61
N GLY A 230 5.74 -38.64 15.42
CA GLY A 230 5.93 -40.01 14.96
C GLY A 230 7.40 -40.36 14.73
N GLU A 231 7.64 -41.45 14.00
CA GLU A 231 8.99 -41.84 13.57
C GLU A 231 9.45 -40.95 12.41
N ASN A 232 10.61 -40.32 12.55
CA ASN A 232 11.14 -39.33 11.63
C ASN A 232 12.65 -39.50 11.38
N ASN A 233 13.12 -40.73 11.36
CA ASN A 233 14.52 -41.06 11.11
C ASN A 233 14.71 -41.64 9.69
N ARG A 234 15.73 -41.15 8.99
CA ARG A 234 16.21 -41.75 7.75
C ARG A 234 17.01 -43.03 8.09
N PRO A 235 16.89 -44.11 7.29
CA PRO A 235 17.74 -45.29 7.46
C PRO A 235 19.24 -44.98 7.33
N ALA A 236 20.08 -45.70 8.09
CA ALA A 236 21.54 -45.60 7.99
C ALA A 236 22.05 -45.89 6.57
N GLN A 237 22.95 -45.04 6.09
CA GLN A 237 23.49 -45.05 4.74
C GLN A 237 24.86 -45.75 4.70
N PRO A 238 25.24 -46.36 3.56
CA PRO A 238 26.55 -47.00 3.41
C PRO A 238 27.72 -46.04 3.64
N LEU A 239 28.79 -46.51 4.28
CA LEU A 239 30.00 -45.70 4.49
C LEU A 239 30.76 -45.41 3.20
N ASN A 240 30.70 -46.29 2.20
CA ASN A 240 31.35 -46.11 0.88
C ASN A 240 32.84 -45.73 0.97
N GLY A 241 33.57 -46.37 1.88
CA GLY A 241 35.00 -46.12 2.09
C GLY A 241 35.33 -44.86 2.89
N ARG A 242 34.34 -44.14 3.42
CA ARG A 242 34.58 -43.06 4.38
C ARG A 242 35.19 -43.61 5.66
N GLU A 243 36.27 -42.97 6.09
CA GLU A 243 36.86 -43.20 7.40
C GLU A 243 36.02 -42.49 8.47
N LEU A 244 35.88 -43.15 9.61
CA LEU A 244 35.25 -42.62 10.80
C LEU A 244 36.35 -42.45 11.86
N HIS A 245 36.45 -41.28 12.47
CA HIS A 245 37.44 -41.07 13.53
C HIS A 245 36.77 -40.89 14.88
N LEU A 246 37.39 -41.44 15.93
CA LEU A 246 37.01 -41.23 17.32
C LEU A 246 37.98 -40.24 17.96
N VAL A 247 37.49 -39.04 18.28
CA VAL A 247 38.27 -38.04 18.99
C VAL A 247 37.96 -38.12 20.48
N GLN A 248 38.95 -38.55 21.26
CA GLN A 248 38.85 -38.53 22.72
C GLN A 248 39.20 -37.14 23.25
N ALA A 249 38.22 -36.47 23.85
CA ALA A 249 38.38 -35.16 24.48
C ALA A 249 37.90 -35.18 25.93
N GLY A 250 38.38 -34.19 26.70
CA GLY A 250 37.99 -33.98 28.09
C GLY A 250 36.56 -33.47 28.24
N GLN A 251 36.27 -32.79 29.35
CA GLN A 251 34.97 -32.14 29.51
C GLN A 251 34.79 -30.99 28.52
N ILE A 252 33.57 -30.83 28.01
CA ILE A 252 33.21 -29.69 27.15
C ILE A 252 33.62 -28.39 27.84
N GLN A 253 34.37 -27.56 27.13
CA GLN A 253 34.78 -26.24 27.58
C GLN A 253 33.85 -25.20 26.97
N PHE A 254 33.19 -24.43 27.84
CA PHE A 254 32.46 -23.25 27.43
C PHE A 254 33.40 -22.05 27.50
N THR A 255 33.81 -21.56 26.35
CA THR A 255 34.73 -20.42 26.23
C THR A 255 34.03 -19.32 25.46
N HIS A 256 34.10 -18.10 25.94
CA HIS A 256 33.68 -16.96 25.13
C HIS A 256 34.58 -16.89 23.90
N ILE A 257 33.99 -17.08 22.72
CA ILE A 257 34.70 -16.97 21.45
C ILE A 257 34.53 -15.53 21.01
N GLU A 258 35.55 -14.70 21.25
CA GLU A 258 35.64 -13.40 20.59
C GLU A 258 35.77 -13.66 19.07
N ALA A 259 34.90 -13.04 18.28
CA ALA A 259 35.04 -13.03 16.84
C ALA A 259 36.33 -12.27 16.50
N ASP A 260 37.44 -12.99 16.35
CA ASP A 260 38.73 -12.41 15.98
C ASP A 260 38.62 -11.74 14.61
N GLY A 261 38.77 -10.41 14.59
CA GLY A 261 38.78 -9.57 13.40
C GLY A 261 40.06 -9.68 12.55
N SER A 262 40.75 -10.84 12.55
CA SER A 262 42.06 -11.03 11.90
C SER A 262 42.07 -11.84 10.60
N SER A 263 40.91 -12.11 9.96
CA SER A 263 40.84 -12.38 8.51
C SER A 263 40.51 -11.12 7.70
N GLY A 264 40.92 -9.95 8.21
CA GLY A 264 40.80 -8.66 7.56
C GLY A 264 41.71 -8.50 6.34
N ASN A 265 41.39 -9.18 5.24
CA ASN A 265 41.66 -8.68 3.90
C ASN A 265 40.33 -8.20 3.31
N ASN A 266 40.13 -6.88 3.37
CA ASN A 266 39.07 -6.11 2.70
C ASN A 266 37.61 -6.51 3.00
N LEU A 267 37.26 -6.66 4.28
CA LEU A 267 35.87 -6.58 4.75
C LEU A 267 35.61 -5.39 5.70
N GLN A 268 36.57 -4.47 5.83
CA GLN A 268 36.34 -3.15 6.45
C GLN A 268 35.48 -2.20 5.58
N ASP A 269 34.85 -2.70 4.51
CA ASP A 269 33.76 -2.04 3.78
C ASP A 269 32.41 -2.78 3.88
N LEU A 270 32.28 -3.86 4.67
CA LEU A 270 31.00 -4.56 4.86
C LEU A 270 30.61 -4.63 6.33
N ASP A 271 30.03 -3.51 6.72
CA ASP A 271 29.25 -3.24 7.92
C ASP A 271 28.09 -4.26 8.07
N PHE A 272 28.30 -5.36 8.80
CA PHE A 272 27.23 -6.30 9.21
C PHE A 272 26.57 -5.90 10.55
N ALA A 273 26.69 -4.62 10.96
CA ALA A 273 25.62 -3.93 11.68
C ALA A 273 24.55 -3.35 10.73
N GLY A 274 24.65 -3.65 9.43
CA GLY A 274 23.81 -3.10 8.38
C GLY A 274 23.47 -4.11 7.27
N GLY A 275 23.19 -5.37 7.62
CA GLY A 275 22.72 -6.37 6.66
C GLY A 275 21.38 -5.98 6.03
N GLY A 276 21.40 -5.59 4.76
CA GLY A 276 20.25 -5.50 3.83
C GLY A 276 19.26 -4.36 4.05
N PHE A 277 19.16 -3.82 5.26
CA PHE A 277 18.21 -2.75 5.58
C PHE A 277 18.88 -1.42 5.89
N GLY A 278 20.19 -1.33 6.16
CA GLY A 278 20.87 -0.08 6.55
C GLY A 278 20.87 1.02 5.48
N PRO A 279 21.37 0.77 4.26
CA PRO A 279 21.31 1.73 3.16
C PRO A 279 19.88 1.97 2.71
N ILE A 280 19.03 0.93 2.72
CA ILE A 280 17.63 1.03 2.36
C ILE A 280 16.83 1.81 3.42
N LEU A 281 17.10 1.73 4.73
CA LEU A 281 16.49 2.55 5.79
C LEU A 281 17.03 3.97 5.83
N LEU A 282 18.31 4.19 5.51
CA LEU A 282 18.86 5.54 5.37
C LEU A 282 18.37 6.23 4.10
N ILE A 283 18.24 5.50 2.99
CA ILE A 283 17.66 5.99 1.73
C ILE A 283 16.15 6.15 1.87
N THR A 284 15.41 5.21 2.49
CA THR A 284 13.95 5.33 2.70
C THR A 284 13.60 6.33 3.78
N GLY A 285 14.33 6.38 4.91
CA GLY A 285 14.19 7.39 5.96
C GLY A 285 14.58 8.79 5.46
N GLY A 286 15.67 8.88 4.69
CA GLY A 286 16.08 10.09 3.99
C GLY A 286 15.05 10.52 2.95
N LEU A 287 14.51 9.59 2.14
CA LEU A 287 13.44 9.88 1.19
C LEU A 287 12.14 10.28 1.88
N ILE A 288 11.80 9.70 3.03
CA ILE A 288 10.61 10.08 3.81
C ILE A 288 10.76 11.49 4.36
N LEU A 289 11.94 11.85 4.90
CA LEU A 289 12.22 13.21 5.36
C LEU A 289 12.28 14.22 4.21
N VAL A 290 12.83 13.82 3.05
CA VAL A 290 12.78 14.60 1.80
C VAL A 290 11.35 14.71 1.28
N LEU A 291 10.52 13.67 1.41
CA LEU A 291 9.11 13.67 1.03
C LEU A 291 8.29 14.57 1.93
N ILE A 292 8.51 14.54 3.25
CA ILE A 292 7.88 15.44 4.22
C ILE A 292 8.36 16.87 3.94
N GLY A 293 9.66 17.07 3.71
CA GLY A 293 10.25 18.35 3.34
C GLY A 293 9.69 18.91 2.04
N LEU A 294 9.65 18.10 0.97
CA LEU A 294 9.07 18.43 -0.32
C LEU A 294 7.57 18.67 -0.20
N ALA A 295 6.80 17.84 0.51
CA ALA A 295 5.37 18.04 0.72
C ALA A 295 5.09 19.35 1.49
N LEU A 296 5.89 19.67 2.50
CA LEU A 296 5.80 20.93 3.25
C LEU A 296 6.22 22.14 2.40
N ILE A 297 7.28 21.99 1.59
CA ILE A 297 7.71 23.00 0.62
C ILE A 297 6.63 23.18 -0.46
N PHE A 298 6.00 22.13 -0.98
CA PHE A 298 4.94 22.19 -1.99
C PHE A 298 3.65 22.77 -1.45
N ARG A 299 3.33 22.52 -0.17
CA ARG A 299 2.24 23.22 0.52
C ARG A 299 2.49 24.73 0.59
N LYS A 300 3.75 25.17 0.59
CA LYS A 300 4.16 26.58 0.72
C LYS A 300 4.51 27.26 -0.62
N VAL A 301 5.04 26.49 -1.58
CA VAL A 301 5.53 26.89 -2.91
C VAL A 301 4.64 26.17 -3.92
N GLY A 302 3.42 26.67 -4.09
CA GLY A 302 2.46 26.05 -5.00
C GLY A 302 2.97 26.09 -6.44
N LEU A 303 3.39 24.94 -6.98
CA LEU A 303 3.73 24.79 -8.38
C LEU A 303 2.52 25.11 -9.26
N ARG A 304 2.45 26.36 -9.75
CA ARG A 304 1.47 26.83 -10.75
C ARG A 304 1.60 26.12 -12.10
N ILE A 305 2.62 25.27 -12.27
CA ILE A 305 2.93 24.56 -13.51
C ILE A 305 1.76 23.68 -13.96
N LEU A 306 1.01 23.09 -13.03
CA LEU A 306 -0.14 22.23 -13.37
C LEU A 306 -1.43 23.02 -13.62
N ASP A 307 -1.55 24.29 -13.26
CA ASP A 307 -2.83 25.00 -13.33
C ASP A 307 -3.40 25.11 -14.75
N GLY A 308 -2.52 25.19 -15.76
CA GLY A 308 -2.92 25.31 -17.17
C GLY A 308 -3.39 24.03 -17.84
N PHE A 309 -3.21 22.86 -17.21
CA PHE A 309 -3.58 21.57 -17.79
C PHE A 309 -5.01 21.17 -17.42
N ARG A 310 -5.73 20.53 -18.35
CA ARG A 310 -7.04 19.93 -18.07
C ARG A 310 -6.87 18.78 -17.06
N LEU A 311 -7.84 18.60 -16.16
CA LEU A 311 -7.83 17.52 -15.15
C LEU A 311 -7.57 16.14 -15.77
N ARG A 312 -8.23 15.85 -16.90
CA ARG A 312 -8.01 14.63 -17.67
C ARG A 312 -6.52 14.46 -18.03
N THR A 313 -5.90 15.49 -18.59
CA THR A 313 -4.49 15.44 -19.00
C THR A 313 -3.56 15.20 -17.82
N LYS A 314 -3.82 15.81 -16.64
CA LYS A 314 -3.04 15.59 -15.42
C LYS A 314 -3.09 14.13 -14.94
N ILE A 315 -4.28 13.54 -14.92
CA ILE A 315 -4.48 12.16 -14.47
C ILE A 315 -3.84 11.19 -15.47
N PHE A 316 -4.06 11.38 -16.77
CA PHE A 316 -3.46 10.53 -17.80
C PHE A 316 -1.93 10.67 -17.87
N SER A 317 -1.36 11.86 -17.64
CA SER A 317 0.10 12.03 -17.59
C SER A 317 0.71 11.34 -16.37
N MET A 318 0.03 11.39 -15.21
CA MET A 318 0.47 10.69 -14.00
C MET A 318 0.45 9.17 -14.21
N ILE A 319 -0.67 8.63 -14.69
CA ILE A 319 -0.81 7.19 -14.96
C ILE A 319 0.19 6.75 -16.03
N GLY A 320 0.35 7.51 -17.10
CA GLY A 320 1.30 7.22 -18.17
C GLY A 320 2.75 7.19 -17.67
N MET A 321 3.14 8.16 -16.81
CA MET A 321 4.47 8.18 -16.22
C MET A 321 4.73 6.99 -15.30
N LEU A 322 3.76 6.63 -14.44
CA LEU A 322 3.87 5.46 -13.56
C LEU A 322 3.93 4.15 -14.37
N LEU A 323 3.14 4.03 -15.45
CA LEU A 323 3.18 2.88 -16.35
C LEU A 323 4.53 2.76 -17.06
N VAL A 324 5.09 3.86 -17.56
CA VAL A 324 6.42 3.85 -18.19
C VAL A 324 7.46 3.40 -17.17
N LEU A 325 7.43 3.94 -15.96
CA LEU A 325 8.39 3.58 -14.93
C LEU A 325 8.26 2.10 -14.52
N TYR A 326 7.02 1.60 -14.36
CA TYR A 326 6.75 0.18 -14.11
C TYR A 326 7.31 -0.72 -15.23
N LEU A 327 7.07 -0.36 -16.50
CA LEU A 327 7.57 -1.11 -17.64
C LEU A 327 9.11 -1.09 -17.69
N THR A 328 9.75 0.02 -17.32
CA THR A 328 11.22 0.07 -17.26
C THR A 328 11.80 -0.81 -16.17
N VAL A 329 11.19 -0.83 -14.97
CA VAL A 329 11.62 -1.72 -13.87
C VAL A 329 11.42 -3.18 -14.28
N SER A 330 10.24 -3.51 -14.81
CA SER A 330 9.94 -4.87 -15.27
C SER A 330 10.89 -5.34 -16.39
N ALA A 331 11.18 -4.50 -17.37
CA ALA A 331 12.13 -4.83 -18.43
C ALA A 331 13.55 -5.03 -17.91
N PHE A 332 13.98 -4.23 -16.92
CA PHE A 332 15.25 -4.41 -16.24
C PHE A 332 15.29 -5.73 -15.48
N SER A 333 14.28 -6.04 -14.66
CA SER A 333 14.17 -7.28 -13.91
C SER A 333 14.21 -8.52 -14.80
N VAL A 334 13.44 -8.52 -15.91
CA VAL A 334 13.43 -9.63 -16.88
C VAL A 334 14.80 -9.80 -17.53
N ARG A 335 15.43 -8.70 -17.93
CA ARG A 335 16.78 -8.75 -18.53
C ARG A 335 17.80 -9.35 -17.57
N THR A 336 17.80 -8.92 -16.31
CA THR A 336 18.72 -9.47 -15.30
C THR A 336 18.46 -10.96 -15.09
N LEU A 337 17.20 -11.36 -14.96
CA LEU A 337 16.83 -12.77 -14.77
C LEU A 337 17.35 -13.66 -15.91
N TYR A 338 17.22 -13.21 -17.17
CA TYR A 338 17.78 -13.92 -18.32
C TYR A 338 19.30 -14.04 -18.28
N GLN A 339 20.01 -13.02 -17.79
CA GLN A 339 21.48 -13.07 -17.69
C GLN A 339 21.95 -14.04 -16.59
N THR A 340 21.18 -14.16 -15.51
CA THR A 340 21.43 -15.12 -14.43
C THR A 340 21.14 -16.55 -14.87
N ASP A 341 20.03 -16.77 -15.59
CA ASP A 341 19.61 -18.09 -16.09
C ASP A 341 20.69 -18.75 -16.96
N ASP A 342 21.31 -18.00 -17.87
CA ASP A 342 22.39 -18.51 -18.72
C ASP A 342 23.60 -19.03 -17.91
N SER A 343 23.98 -18.36 -16.82
CA SER A 343 25.15 -18.75 -16.02
C SER A 343 24.86 -19.96 -15.13
N ILE A 344 23.64 -20.05 -14.59
CA ILE A 344 23.16 -21.21 -13.84
C ILE A 344 23.05 -22.44 -14.75
N TYR A 345 22.46 -22.26 -15.94
CA TYR A 345 22.32 -23.32 -16.93
C TYR A 345 23.68 -23.89 -17.35
N LEU A 346 24.69 -23.03 -17.55
CA LEU A 346 26.04 -23.47 -17.90
C LEU A 346 26.67 -24.34 -16.81
N ASN A 347 26.54 -23.95 -15.54
CA ASN A 347 27.10 -24.72 -14.42
C ASN A 347 26.42 -26.09 -14.27
N LEU A 348 25.08 -26.12 -14.28
CA LEU A 348 24.29 -27.35 -14.12
C LEU A 348 24.44 -28.30 -15.32
N SER A 349 24.50 -27.76 -16.53
CA SER A 349 24.49 -28.57 -17.76
C SER A 349 25.88 -29.01 -18.21
N TYR A 350 26.95 -28.32 -17.78
CA TYR A 350 28.30 -28.58 -18.28
C TYR A 350 29.36 -28.73 -17.18
N ASN A 351 29.54 -27.74 -16.30
CA ASN A 351 30.62 -27.79 -15.30
C ASN A 351 30.47 -28.95 -14.32
N ILE A 352 29.29 -29.09 -13.71
CA ILE A 352 28.99 -30.18 -12.76
C ILE A 352 29.12 -31.56 -13.44
N PRO A 353 28.58 -31.78 -14.67
CA PRO A 353 28.82 -33.03 -15.39
C PRO A 353 30.29 -33.33 -15.72
N ILE A 354 31.10 -32.32 -16.06
CA ILE A 354 32.55 -32.50 -16.28
C ILE A 354 33.22 -32.94 -14.98
N GLU A 355 33.00 -32.22 -13.88
CA GLU A 355 33.53 -32.57 -12.55
C GLU A 355 33.12 -33.97 -12.13
N ARG A 356 31.83 -34.33 -12.29
CA ARG A 356 31.33 -35.66 -11.96
C ARG A 356 32.07 -36.75 -12.73
N ASN A 357 32.28 -36.57 -14.04
CA ASN A 357 33.00 -37.57 -14.83
C ASN A 357 34.49 -37.64 -14.45
N VAL A 358 35.11 -36.53 -14.09
CA VAL A 358 36.51 -36.50 -13.61
C VAL A 358 36.65 -37.22 -12.27
N VAL A 359 35.68 -37.05 -11.35
CA VAL A 359 35.61 -37.79 -10.10
C VAL A 359 35.44 -39.30 -10.35
N LEU A 360 34.55 -39.68 -11.28
CA LEU A 360 34.38 -41.10 -11.68
C LEU A 360 35.65 -41.69 -12.30
N SER A 361 36.38 -40.92 -13.11
CA SER A 361 37.70 -41.31 -13.62
C SER A 361 38.71 -41.48 -12.47
N THR A 362 38.70 -40.59 -11.48
CA THR A 362 39.58 -40.70 -10.30
C THR A 362 39.31 -41.98 -9.52
N GLU A 363 38.03 -42.26 -9.22
CA GLU A 363 37.61 -43.48 -8.54
C GLU A 363 38.03 -44.73 -9.32
N SER A 364 37.81 -44.72 -10.65
CA SER A 364 38.18 -45.83 -11.51
C SER A 364 39.69 -46.07 -11.52
N HIS A 365 40.51 -45.01 -11.54
CA HIS A 365 41.95 -45.11 -11.49
C HIS A 365 42.47 -45.68 -10.15
N LEU A 366 41.91 -45.23 -9.02
CA LEU A 366 42.29 -45.75 -7.70
C LEU A 366 42.00 -47.24 -7.59
N ILE A 367 40.81 -47.67 -8.03
CA ILE A 367 40.43 -49.09 -8.00
C ILE A 367 41.28 -49.91 -8.99
N GLN A 368 41.58 -49.37 -10.16
CA GLN A 368 42.50 -49.96 -11.13
C GLN A 368 43.89 -50.22 -10.48
N ALA A 369 44.46 -49.23 -9.77
CA ALA A 369 45.74 -49.37 -9.10
C ALA A 369 45.72 -50.46 -7.99
N ILE A 370 44.62 -50.57 -7.25
CA ILE A 370 44.42 -51.64 -6.25
C ILE A 370 44.47 -53.03 -6.91
N TRP A 371 43.78 -53.21 -8.04
CA TRP A 371 43.80 -54.48 -8.77
C TRP A 371 45.17 -54.81 -9.34
N PHE A 372 45.91 -53.81 -9.80
CA PHE A 372 47.31 -53.96 -10.21
C PHE A 372 48.19 -54.49 -9.06
N GLU A 373 48.11 -53.88 -7.88
CA GLU A 373 48.89 -54.32 -6.71
C GLU A 373 48.50 -55.74 -6.26
N ARG A 374 47.21 -56.08 -6.30
CA ARG A 374 46.74 -57.44 -6.02
C ARG A 374 47.27 -58.45 -7.03
N ALA A 375 47.37 -58.08 -8.31
CA ALA A 375 47.98 -58.93 -9.33
C ALA A 375 49.48 -59.15 -9.06
N LEU A 376 50.21 -58.11 -8.66
CA LEU A 376 51.61 -58.22 -8.25
C LEU A 376 51.79 -59.15 -7.04
N GLN A 377 50.98 -58.97 -6.00
CA GLN A 377 51.06 -59.77 -4.77
C GLN A 377 50.76 -61.24 -5.04
N ALA A 378 49.70 -61.54 -5.81
CA ALA A 378 49.37 -62.89 -6.24
C ALA A 378 50.52 -63.54 -7.03
N GLY A 379 51.16 -62.76 -7.90
CA GLY A 379 52.33 -63.17 -8.65
C GLY A 379 53.51 -63.59 -7.77
N ARG A 380 53.83 -62.80 -6.73
CA ARG A 380 54.88 -63.14 -5.76
C ARG A 380 54.55 -64.38 -4.92
N GLN A 381 53.28 -64.68 -4.72
CA GLN A 381 52.81 -65.89 -4.03
C GLN A 381 52.73 -67.12 -4.96
N GLY A 382 52.95 -66.94 -6.27
CA GLY A 382 52.86 -68.00 -7.28
C GLY A 382 51.42 -68.38 -7.68
N ASP A 383 50.41 -67.60 -7.29
CA ASP A 383 49.00 -67.85 -7.64
C ASP A 383 48.62 -67.22 -8.98
N MET A 384 48.90 -67.92 -10.08
CA MET A 384 48.60 -67.45 -11.44
C MET A 384 47.10 -67.40 -11.78
N ALA A 385 46.25 -68.08 -11.01
CA ALA A 385 44.80 -67.97 -11.19
C ALA A 385 44.32 -66.62 -10.65
N ALA A 386 44.79 -66.22 -9.47
CA ALA A 386 44.53 -64.91 -8.91
C ALA A 386 45.12 -63.77 -9.77
N VAL A 387 46.33 -63.94 -10.33
CA VAL A 387 46.90 -62.94 -11.26
C VAL A 387 45.99 -62.66 -12.45
N ARG A 388 45.49 -63.71 -13.14
CA ARG A 388 44.55 -63.55 -14.28
C ARG A 388 43.21 -62.95 -13.88
N SER A 389 42.71 -63.28 -12.69
CA SER A 389 41.47 -62.70 -12.18
C SER A 389 41.63 -61.21 -11.88
N ASN A 390 42.74 -60.83 -11.23
CA ASN A 390 43.05 -59.44 -10.89
C ASN A 390 43.35 -58.61 -12.14
N GLU A 391 44.03 -59.18 -13.14
CA GLU A 391 44.21 -58.56 -14.46
C GLU A 391 42.87 -58.24 -15.13
N LYS A 392 41.90 -59.16 -15.10
CA LYS A 392 40.58 -58.90 -15.67
C LYS A 392 39.89 -57.71 -14.97
N ASN A 393 39.94 -57.65 -13.64
CA ASN A 393 39.36 -56.53 -12.90
C ASN A 393 40.12 -55.22 -13.18
N PHE A 394 41.45 -55.28 -13.30
CA PHE A 394 42.25 -54.14 -13.73
C PHE A 394 41.77 -53.59 -15.09
N GLU A 395 41.55 -54.45 -16.08
CA GLU A 395 41.06 -54.05 -17.40
C GLU A 395 39.64 -53.48 -17.37
N GLU A 396 38.75 -54.02 -16.53
CA GLU A 396 37.39 -53.48 -16.36
C GLU A 396 37.41 -52.02 -15.86
N TYR A 397 38.33 -51.69 -14.95
CA TYR A 397 38.50 -50.31 -14.48
C TYR A 397 39.29 -49.40 -15.43
N VAL A 398 40.04 -49.96 -16.38
CA VAL A 398 40.55 -49.19 -17.54
C VAL A 398 39.35 -48.70 -18.36
N ASP A 399 38.41 -49.60 -18.71
CA ASP A 399 37.25 -49.26 -19.53
C ASP A 399 36.35 -48.23 -18.83
N HIS A 400 36.15 -48.34 -17.50
CA HIS A 400 35.40 -47.34 -16.72
C HIS A 400 36.08 -45.97 -16.72
N PHE A 401 37.41 -45.93 -16.56
CA PHE A 401 38.18 -44.70 -16.64
C PHE A 401 38.01 -44.03 -18.01
N ASP A 402 38.24 -44.80 -19.08
CA ASP A 402 38.18 -44.31 -20.47
C ASP A 402 36.78 -43.79 -20.80
N SER A 403 35.73 -44.48 -20.35
CA SER A 403 34.36 -44.04 -20.57
C SER A 403 34.07 -42.71 -19.86
N ALA A 404 34.46 -42.57 -18.60
CA ALA A 404 34.23 -41.34 -17.84
C ALA A 404 35.05 -40.17 -18.41
N MET A 405 36.32 -40.40 -18.75
CA MET A 405 37.20 -39.36 -19.29
C MET A 405 36.72 -38.87 -20.67
N ASN A 406 36.31 -39.80 -21.55
CA ASN A 406 35.76 -39.43 -22.86
C ASN A 406 34.44 -38.65 -22.74
N ASN A 407 33.58 -39.01 -21.79
CA ASN A 407 32.37 -38.24 -21.50
C ASN A 407 32.70 -36.81 -21.03
N ALA A 408 33.69 -36.65 -20.14
CA ALA A 408 34.14 -35.33 -19.71
C ALA A 408 34.65 -34.48 -20.90
N ILE A 409 35.45 -35.09 -21.77
CA ILE A 409 35.97 -34.43 -22.98
C ILE A 409 34.82 -34.05 -23.93
N GLU A 410 33.87 -34.95 -24.17
CA GLU A 410 32.73 -34.68 -25.05
C GLU A 410 31.89 -33.51 -24.53
N ILE A 411 31.64 -33.47 -23.21
CA ILE A 411 30.92 -32.38 -22.58
C ILE A 411 31.70 -31.07 -22.75
N ALA A 412 33.01 -31.06 -22.48
CA ALA A 412 33.86 -29.88 -22.67
C ALA A 412 33.85 -29.36 -24.12
N VAL A 413 33.89 -30.26 -25.11
CA VAL A 413 33.78 -29.91 -26.53
C VAL A 413 32.39 -29.33 -26.86
N ARG A 414 31.33 -29.96 -26.35
CA ARG A 414 29.95 -29.50 -26.57
C ARG A 414 29.73 -28.10 -26.00
N SER A 415 30.28 -27.84 -24.81
CA SER A 415 30.20 -26.53 -24.15
C SER A 415 30.72 -25.40 -25.02
N GLN A 416 31.78 -25.62 -25.80
CA GLN A 416 32.37 -24.61 -26.70
C GLN A 416 31.39 -24.10 -27.77
N SER A 417 30.36 -24.86 -28.12
CA SER A 417 29.35 -24.46 -29.11
C SER A 417 28.17 -23.68 -28.52
N VAL A 418 28.01 -23.71 -27.20
CA VAL A 418 26.86 -23.14 -26.48
C VAL A 418 27.24 -21.90 -25.68
N VAL A 419 28.50 -21.82 -25.23
CA VAL A 419 29.00 -20.70 -24.44
C VAL A 419 29.24 -19.46 -25.28
N SER A 420 29.21 -18.29 -24.63
CA SER A 420 29.55 -17.01 -25.22
C SER A 420 31.01 -16.97 -25.71
N SER A 421 31.32 -16.14 -26.70
CA SER A 421 32.63 -16.14 -27.40
C SER A 421 33.84 -15.89 -26.50
N ASP A 422 33.63 -15.18 -25.39
CA ASP A 422 34.61 -14.91 -24.33
C ASP A 422 34.92 -16.16 -23.47
N ARG A 423 33.96 -17.09 -23.34
CA ARG A 423 34.09 -18.32 -22.53
C ARG A 423 34.56 -19.55 -23.30
N ILE A 424 34.58 -19.50 -24.64
CA ILE A 424 35.08 -20.61 -25.48
C ILE A 424 36.53 -20.98 -25.14
N GLY A 425 37.37 -19.97 -24.82
CA GLY A 425 38.78 -20.20 -24.49
C GLY A 425 38.98 -21.07 -23.26
N ILE A 426 38.09 -20.95 -22.27
CA ILE A 426 38.16 -21.68 -21.00
C ILE A 426 37.86 -23.16 -21.23
N TYR A 427 36.75 -23.48 -21.90
CA TYR A 427 36.39 -24.88 -22.19
C TYR A 427 37.38 -25.58 -23.14
N LYS A 428 38.08 -24.82 -23.97
CA LYS A 428 39.17 -25.34 -24.80
C LYS A 428 40.42 -25.70 -23.98
N ASP A 429 40.71 -24.93 -22.93
CA ASP A 429 41.79 -25.24 -21.99
C ASP A 429 41.44 -26.47 -21.14
N ILE A 430 40.19 -26.55 -20.66
CA ILE A 430 39.64 -27.73 -19.97
C ILE A 430 39.76 -28.99 -20.85
N GLU A 431 39.31 -28.93 -22.12
CA GLU A 431 39.45 -30.02 -23.09
C GLU A 431 40.92 -30.47 -23.24
N ALA A 432 41.84 -29.52 -23.40
CA ALA A 432 43.26 -29.82 -23.56
C ALA A 432 43.87 -30.51 -22.32
N LYS A 433 43.46 -30.09 -21.12
CA LYS A 433 43.88 -30.71 -19.85
C LYS A 433 43.33 -32.12 -19.69
N LEU A 434 42.05 -32.33 -19.99
CA LEU A 434 41.44 -33.67 -19.99
C LEU A 434 42.14 -34.62 -20.96
N HIS A 435 42.48 -34.16 -22.18
CA HIS A 435 43.27 -34.95 -23.12
C HIS A 435 44.67 -35.30 -22.58
N LYS A 436 45.34 -34.35 -21.93
CA LYS A 436 46.65 -34.59 -21.30
C LYS A 436 46.57 -35.64 -20.18
N LEU A 437 45.53 -35.57 -19.34
CA LEU A 437 45.28 -36.55 -18.28
C LEU A 437 45.01 -37.94 -18.90
N ASN A 438 44.19 -38.01 -19.94
CA ASN A 438 43.91 -39.25 -20.66
C ASN A 438 45.20 -39.89 -21.24
N GLU A 439 46.08 -39.08 -21.86
CA GLU A 439 47.35 -39.56 -22.40
C GLU A 439 48.32 -40.06 -21.30
N GLN A 440 48.31 -39.43 -20.13
CA GLN A 440 49.10 -39.87 -18.98
C GLN A 440 48.60 -41.21 -18.43
N HIS A 441 47.27 -41.36 -18.30
CA HIS A 441 46.65 -42.60 -17.86
C HIS A 441 46.89 -43.75 -18.86
N GLU A 442 46.83 -43.47 -20.16
CA GLU A 442 47.15 -44.47 -21.19
C GLU A 442 48.59 -44.99 -21.03
N LYS A 443 49.56 -44.11 -20.76
CA LYS A 443 50.96 -44.49 -20.49
C LYS A 443 51.10 -45.33 -19.23
N TYR A 444 50.38 -44.98 -18.15
CA TYR A 444 50.32 -45.78 -16.92
C TYR A 444 49.78 -47.18 -17.22
N THR A 445 48.65 -47.26 -17.92
CA THR A 445 47.96 -48.53 -18.25
C THR A 445 48.84 -49.44 -19.11
N VAL A 446 49.53 -48.89 -20.12
CA VAL A 446 50.46 -49.66 -20.96
C VAL A 446 51.61 -50.27 -20.16
N GLU A 447 52.22 -49.49 -19.25
CA GLU A 447 53.34 -49.99 -18.43
C GLU A 447 52.84 -51.00 -17.39
N ALA A 448 51.68 -50.78 -16.77
CA ALA A 448 51.04 -51.70 -15.84
C ALA A 448 50.72 -53.05 -16.50
N ARG A 449 50.11 -53.06 -17.68
CA ARG A 449 49.87 -54.27 -18.50
C ARG A 449 51.17 -55.02 -18.77
N SER A 450 52.23 -54.30 -19.16
CA SER A 450 53.53 -54.91 -19.43
C SER A 450 54.20 -55.53 -18.19
N ILE A 451 53.93 -54.99 -17.00
CA ILE A 451 54.39 -55.57 -15.73
C ILE A 451 53.58 -56.83 -15.39
N ILE A 452 52.24 -56.78 -15.49
CA ILE A 452 51.35 -57.93 -15.26
C ILE A 452 51.74 -59.10 -16.18
N GLU A 453 52.05 -58.84 -17.45
CA GLU A 453 52.49 -59.88 -18.39
C GLU A 453 53.81 -60.56 -17.99
N ARG A 454 54.78 -59.81 -17.45
CA ARG A 454 56.01 -60.44 -16.91
C ARG A 454 55.74 -61.25 -15.66
N VAL A 455 54.85 -60.77 -14.80
CA VAL A 455 54.43 -61.48 -13.59
C VAL A 455 53.79 -62.81 -13.96
N LYS A 456 52.93 -62.84 -15.00
CA LYS A 456 52.35 -64.07 -15.56
C LYS A 456 53.39 -65.06 -16.09
N GLN A 457 54.57 -64.58 -16.50
CA GLN A 457 55.70 -65.41 -16.95
C GLN A 457 56.56 -65.96 -15.80
N GLY A 458 56.25 -65.60 -14.55
CA GLY A 458 56.98 -66.07 -13.35
C GLY A 458 58.07 -65.11 -12.86
N ASP A 459 58.23 -63.95 -13.48
CA ASP A 459 59.30 -62.98 -13.17
C ASP A 459 58.86 -61.91 -12.15
N ALA A 460 58.00 -62.27 -11.18
CA ALA A 460 57.41 -61.33 -10.23
C ALA A 460 58.44 -60.58 -9.37
N ASP A 461 59.59 -61.20 -9.08
CA ASP A 461 60.66 -60.56 -8.30
C ASP A 461 61.55 -59.64 -9.14
N ALA A 462 61.54 -59.79 -10.47
CA ALA A 462 62.38 -59.02 -11.39
C ALA A 462 61.73 -57.71 -11.86
N VAL A 463 60.45 -57.46 -11.53
CA VAL A 463 59.72 -56.25 -11.98
C VAL A 463 59.85 -55.06 -11.04
N GLY A 464 60.52 -55.18 -9.88
CA GLY A 464 60.56 -54.13 -8.84
C GLY A 464 60.95 -52.73 -9.36
N GLY A 465 62.00 -52.63 -10.19
CA GLY A 465 62.40 -51.34 -10.77
C GLY A 465 61.39 -50.75 -11.77
N ARG A 466 60.58 -51.59 -12.42
CA ARG A 466 59.49 -51.14 -13.30
C ARG A 466 58.28 -50.68 -12.48
N VAL A 467 57.96 -51.40 -11.41
CA VAL A 467 56.91 -51.01 -10.45
C VAL A 467 57.21 -49.63 -9.87
N GLU A 468 58.46 -49.37 -9.46
CA GLU A 468 58.86 -48.05 -8.98
C GLU A 468 58.70 -46.96 -10.06
N SER A 469 59.00 -47.28 -11.33
CA SER A 469 58.77 -46.34 -12.44
C SER A 469 57.29 -46.09 -12.72
N LEU A 470 56.43 -47.11 -12.52
CA LEU A 470 54.99 -47.01 -12.65
C LEU A 470 54.38 -46.17 -11.52
N HIS A 471 54.81 -46.38 -10.27
CA HIS A 471 54.39 -45.53 -9.15
C HIS A 471 54.74 -44.07 -9.39
N ARG A 472 55.92 -43.76 -9.95
CA ARG A 472 56.24 -42.37 -10.35
C ARG A 472 55.35 -41.83 -11.48
N LEU A 473 54.83 -42.67 -12.36
CA LEU A 473 53.85 -42.27 -13.38
C LEU A 473 52.50 -41.99 -12.72
N GLN A 474 52.08 -42.86 -11.80
CA GLN A 474 50.88 -42.72 -10.99
C GLN A 474 50.93 -41.43 -10.15
N ASP A 475 51.98 -41.19 -9.38
CA ASP A 475 52.13 -39.97 -8.55
C ASP A 475 52.01 -38.69 -9.39
N ARG A 476 52.53 -38.69 -10.63
CA ARG A 476 52.41 -37.55 -11.54
C ARG A 476 50.99 -37.38 -12.06
N PHE A 477 50.34 -38.49 -12.40
CA PHE A 477 48.96 -38.48 -12.87
C PHE A 477 48.02 -38.02 -11.77
N ASP A 478 48.12 -38.60 -10.57
CA ASP A 478 47.30 -38.26 -9.40
C ASP A 478 47.45 -36.78 -9.05
N LYS A 479 48.68 -36.25 -9.09
CA LYS A 479 48.94 -34.82 -8.85
C LYS A 479 48.36 -33.91 -9.93
N ASP A 480 48.51 -34.25 -11.21
CA ASP A 480 47.93 -33.46 -12.30
C ASP A 480 46.39 -33.52 -12.27
N LEU A 481 45.81 -34.65 -11.85
CA LEU A 481 44.38 -34.85 -11.69
C LEU A 481 43.82 -34.07 -10.49
N GLU A 482 44.50 -34.10 -9.34
CA GLU A 482 44.15 -33.31 -8.15
C GLU A 482 44.15 -31.81 -8.47
N ASN A 483 45.20 -31.32 -9.12
CA ASN A 483 45.27 -29.91 -9.55
C ASN A 483 44.12 -29.54 -10.48
N PHE A 484 43.75 -30.44 -11.40
CA PHE A 484 42.65 -30.21 -12.32
C PHE A 484 41.29 -30.18 -11.59
N ILE A 485 41.07 -31.07 -10.61
CA ILE A 485 39.85 -31.07 -9.78
C ILE A 485 39.76 -29.78 -8.97
N LEU A 486 40.86 -29.33 -8.37
CA LEU A 486 40.90 -28.06 -7.63
C LEU A 486 40.59 -26.88 -8.54
N GLU A 487 41.20 -26.82 -9.73
CA GLU A 487 40.97 -25.76 -10.70
C GLU A 487 39.53 -25.73 -11.21
N MET A 488 38.92 -26.90 -11.47
CA MET A 488 37.51 -27.00 -11.82
C MET A 488 36.60 -26.55 -10.68
N GLY A 489 36.91 -26.94 -9.44
CA GLY A 489 36.20 -26.50 -8.24
C GLY A 489 36.24 -24.98 -8.07
N GLU A 490 37.42 -24.38 -8.18
CA GLU A 490 37.59 -22.91 -8.16
C GLU A 490 36.81 -22.23 -9.29
N PHE A 491 36.84 -22.79 -10.51
CA PHE A 491 36.09 -22.24 -11.65
C PHE A 491 34.57 -22.30 -11.43
N THR A 492 34.05 -23.39 -10.87
CA THR A 492 32.63 -23.54 -10.54
C THR A 492 32.22 -22.61 -9.39
N GLU A 493 33.08 -22.47 -8.37
CA GLU A 493 32.87 -21.58 -7.23
C GLU A 493 32.92 -20.09 -7.62
N GLU A 494 33.91 -19.67 -8.41
CA GLU A 494 34.01 -18.30 -8.92
C GLU A 494 32.76 -17.92 -9.73
N ASN A 495 32.30 -18.81 -10.61
CA ASN A 495 31.09 -18.57 -11.40
C ASN A 495 29.81 -18.48 -10.54
N THR A 496 29.71 -19.26 -9.46
CA THR A 496 28.55 -19.22 -8.56
C THR A 496 28.57 -17.97 -7.68
N ILE A 497 29.73 -17.53 -7.18
CA ILE A 497 29.90 -16.27 -6.44
C ILE A 497 29.60 -15.06 -7.33
N VAL A 498 30.13 -15.02 -8.56
CA VAL A 498 29.85 -13.93 -9.52
C VAL A 498 28.36 -13.87 -9.84
N THR A 499 27.71 -15.02 -10.01
CA THR A 499 26.25 -15.10 -10.23
C THR A 499 25.48 -14.60 -9.01
N ARG A 500 25.88 -15.02 -7.79
CA ARG A 500 25.26 -14.59 -6.53
C ARG A 500 25.38 -13.07 -6.33
N ASN A 501 26.57 -12.51 -6.50
CA ASN A 501 26.81 -11.08 -6.37
C ASN A 501 26.02 -10.27 -7.42
N ALA A 502 26.00 -10.72 -8.67
CA ALA A 502 25.20 -10.10 -9.72
C ALA A 502 23.69 -10.14 -9.41
N THR A 503 23.20 -11.22 -8.78
CA THR A 503 21.80 -11.29 -8.34
C THR A 503 21.50 -10.34 -7.18
N HIS A 504 22.38 -10.21 -6.19
CA HIS A 504 22.20 -9.27 -5.08
C HIS A 504 22.25 -7.81 -5.56
N GLU A 505 23.23 -7.44 -6.38
CA GLU A 505 23.31 -6.09 -6.95
C GLU A 505 22.05 -5.74 -7.77
N ALA A 506 21.53 -6.71 -8.53
CA ALA A 506 20.32 -6.50 -9.30
C ALA A 506 19.06 -6.37 -8.42
N LEU A 507 18.96 -7.15 -7.34
CA LEU A 507 17.88 -7.03 -6.36
C LEU A 507 17.89 -5.65 -5.70
N ASP A 508 19.07 -5.16 -5.30
CA ASP A 508 19.20 -3.82 -4.71
C ASP A 508 18.75 -2.71 -5.67
N ILE A 509 19.16 -2.78 -6.94
CA ILE A 509 18.73 -1.83 -7.97
C ILE A 509 17.20 -1.89 -8.16
N VAL A 510 16.60 -3.09 -8.21
CA VAL A 510 15.15 -3.26 -8.36
C VAL A 510 14.40 -2.69 -7.15
N ILE A 511 14.88 -2.94 -5.93
CA ILE A 511 14.31 -2.39 -4.69
C ILE A 511 14.36 -0.86 -4.72
N ILE A 512 15.51 -0.27 -5.03
CA ILE A 512 15.70 1.19 -5.11
C ILE A 512 14.75 1.80 -6.16
N LEU A 513 14.67 1.23 -7.36
CA LEU A 513 13.78 1.72 -8.42
C LEU A 513 12.30 1.61 -8.02
N THR A 514 11.92 0.56 -7.30
CA THR A 514 10.56 0.37 -6.80
C THR A 514 10.20 1.42 -5.74
N ILE A 515 11.12 1.71 -4.82
CA ILE A 515 10.96 2.77 -3.82
C ILE A 515 10.82 4.14 -4.50
N ILE A 516 11.69 4.45 -5.47
CA ILE A 516 11.62 5.70 -6.24
C ILE A 516 10.27 5.83 -6.96
N SER A 517 9.79 4.75 -7.59
CA SER A 517 8.47 4.69 -8.24
C SER A 517 7.35 5.07 -7.28
N PHE A 518 7.34 4.44 -6.11
CA PHE A 518 6.33 4.63 -5.09
C PHE A 518 6.32 6.08 -4.58
N VAL A 519 7.51 6.63 -4.33
CA VAL A 519 7.72 8.01 -3.88
C VAL A 519 7.23 9.02 -4.91
N LEU A 520 7.57 8.83 -6.19
CA LEU A 520 7.09 9.69 -7.28
C LEU A 520 5.57 9.61 -7.41
N GLY A 521 4.98 8.43 -7.24
CA GLY A 521 3.53 8.24 -7.22
C GLY A 521 2.83 9.04 -6.12
N ILE A 522 3.34 8.97 -4.88
CA ILE A 522 2.83 9.77 -3.75
C ILE A 522 2.97 11.26 -4.06
N LEU A 523 4.15 11.69 -4.53
CA LEU A 523 4.41 13.09 -4.83
C LEU A 523 3.45 13.64 -5.89
N PHE A 524 3.25 12.92 -6.99
CA PHE A 524 2.30 13.32 -8.04
C PHE A 524 0.85 13.33 -7.54
N SER A 525 0.46 12.36 -6.73
CA SER A 525 -0.87 12.30 -6.11
C SER A 525 -1.14 13.55 -5.25
N LEU A 526 -0.16 13.95 -4.43
CA LEU A 526 -0.24 15.17 -3.63
C LEU A 526 -0.31 16.44 -4.49
N LEU A 527 0.48 16.52 -5.57
CA LEU A 527 0.47 17.67 -6.49
C LEU A 527 -0.89 17.81 -7.21
N VAL A 528 -1.45 16.72 -7.71
CA VAL A 528 -2.75 16.73 -8.39
C VAL A 528 -3.86 17.06 -7.39
N THR A 529 -3.85 16.44 -6.21
CA THR A 529 -4.85 16.69 -5.16
C THR A 529 -4.81 18.15 -4.71
N SER A 530 -3.62 18.70 -4.44
CA SER A 530 -3.44 20.10 -4.07
C SER A 530 -3.89 21.07 -5.17
N SER A 531 -3.57 20.76 -6.44
CA SER A 531 -4.03 21.56 -7.58
C SER A 531 -5.56 21.58 -7.70
N ILE A 532 -6.23 20.43 -7.49
CA ILE A 532 -7.69 20.33 -7.54
C ILE A 532 -8.32 21.08 -6.37
N LEU A 533 -7.85 20.85 -5.14
CA LEU A 533 -8.38 21.52 -3.95
C LEU A 533 -8.24 23.03 -4.04
N ARG A 534 -7.13 23.52 -4.59
CA ARG A 534 -6.95 24.97 -4.81
C ARG A 534 -7.87 25.53 -5.89
N GLN A 535 -8.10 24.82 -7.00
CA GLN A 535 -9.04 25.27 -8.04
C GLN A 535 -10.50 25.25 -7.55
N LEU A 536 -10.85 24.31 -6.69
CA LEU A 536 -12.17 24.22 -6.07
C LEU A 536 -12.34 25.22 -4.91
N GLY A 537 -11.27 25.56 -4.21
CA GLY A 537 -11.29 26.44 -3.04
C GLY A 537 -11.84 25.78 -1.77
N GLY A 538 -11.97 24.46 -1.77
CA GLY A 538 -12.57 23.71 -0.68
C GLY A 538 -12.80 22.24 -1.03
N GLU A 539 -13.29 21.48 -0.07
CA GLU A 539 -13.57 20.07 -0.23
C GLU A 539 -14.74 19.83 -1.21
N PRO A 540 -14.59 18.97 -2.23
CA PRO A 540 -15.63 18.73 -3.25
C PRO A 540 -17.00 18.33 -2.66
N ALA A 541 -16.99 17.55 -1.58
CA ALA A 541 -18.22 17.11 -0.91
C ALA A 541 -19.00 18.29 -0.29
N THR A 542 -18.28 19.27 0.26
CA THR A 542 -18.89 20.48 0.84
C THR A 542 -19.48 21.36 -0.25
N LEU A 543 -18.76 21.56 -1.35
CA LEU A 543 -19.27 22.27 -2.53
C LEU A 543 -20.55 21.64 -3.09
N ALA A 544 -20.57 20.30 -3.21
CA ALA A 544 -21.75 19.57 -3.68
C ALA A 544 -22.96 19.74 -2.74
N ARG A 545 -22.75 19.65 -1.41
CA ARG A 545 -23.82 19.88 -0.42
C ARG A 545 -24.37 21.30 -0.47
N ILE A 546 -23.51 22.31 -0.62
CA ILE A 546 -23.94 23.71 -0.75
C ILE A 546 -24.75 23.89 -2.03
N ALA A 547 -24.26 23.37 -3.16
CA ALA A 547 -24.98 23.43 -4.43
C ALA A 547 -26.35 22.72 -4.36
N GLU A 548 -26.45 21.60 -3.66
CA GLU A 548 -27.72 20.89 -3.44
C GLU A 548 -28.70 21.68 -2.56
N ARG A 549 -28.23 22.36 -1.51
CA ARG A 549 -29.11 23.23 -0.69
C ARG A 549 -29.63 24.42 -1.50
N ILE A 550 -28.75 25.06 -2.28
CA ILE A 550 -29.12 26.15 -3.18
C ILE A 550 -30.14 25.68 -4.23
N SER A 551 -29.96 24.49 -4.82
CA SER A 551 -30.92 23.96 -5.81
C SER A 551 -32.29 23.65 -5.22
N ARG A 552 -32.37 23.40 -3.91
CA ARG A 552 -33.63 23.26 -3.16
C ARG A 552 -34.22 24.60 -2.68
N GLY A 553 -33.59 25.73 -3.03
CA GLY A 553 -34.06 27.07 -2.66
C GLY A 553 -33.65 27.53 -1.25
N ASP A 554 -32.81 26.77 -0.55
CA ASP A 554 -32.29 27.16 0.75
C ASP A 554 -31.07 28.08 0.58
N LEU A 555 -31.31 29.39 0.68
CA LEU A 555 -30.28 30.44 0.65
C LEU A 555 -29.81 30.84 2.06
N THR A 556 -30.25 30.14 3.11
CA THR A 556 -29.89 30.47 4.52
C THR A 556 -28.57 29.83 4.95
N VAL A 557 -27.80 29.29 4.02
CA VAL A 557 -26.54 28.60 4.29
C VAL A 557 -25.52 29.60 4.83
N GLU A 558 -25.17 29.47 6.12
CA GLU A 558 -24.13 30.27 6.74
C GLU A 558 -22.75 29.78 6.26
N LEU A 559 -22.25 30.41 5.19
CA LEU A 559 -20.94 30.13 4.64
C LEU A 559 -19.90 30.87 5.50
N LYS A 560 -19.36 30.19 6.53
CA LYS A 560 -18.27 30.74 7.35
C LYS A 560 -17.10 31.12 6.44
N SER A 561 -16.92 32.44 6.28
CA SER A 561 -15.82 33.02 5.52
C SER A 561 -14.57 33.07 6.38
N ASP A 562 -13.84 31.96 6.50
CA ASP A 562 -12.45 32.05 6.94
C ASP A 562 -11.62 32.67 5.81
N SER A 563 -11.29 33.95 5.99
CA SER A 563 -10.89 34.93 4.98
C SER A 563 -9.52 34.68 4.32
N LYS A 564 -8.91 33.50 4.50
CA LYS A 564 -7.63 33.13 3.86
C LYS A 564 -7.74 32.03 2.81
N GLU A 565 -8.87 31.33 2.68
CA GLU A 565 -8.98 30.15 1.81
C GLU A 565 -10.04 30.24 0.70
N ASN A 566 -10.86 31.30 0.67
CA ASN A 566 -11.94 31.46 -0.31
C ASN A 566 -11.41 31.85 -1.70
N THR A 567 -10.98 30.86 -2.46
CA THR A 567 -10.53 31.01 -3.85
C THR A 567 -11.32 30.07 -4.77
N GLY A 568 -11.14 30.17 -6.08
CA GLY A 568 -11.73 29.23 -7.03
C GLY A 568 -13.27 29.17 -6.99
N LEU A 569 -13.81 27.97 -7.20
CA LEU A 569 -15.25 27.74 -7.31
C LEU A 569 -16.04 28.10 -6.03
N PHE A 570 -15.48 27.84 -4.85
CA PHE A 570 -16.11 28.15 -3.57
C PHE A 570 -16.45 29.64 -3.42
N ALA A 571 -15.50 30.51 -3.77
CA ALA A 571 -15.70 31.97 -3.75
C ALA A 571 -16.80 32.41 -4.73
N SER A 572 -16.85 31.80 -5.92
CA SER A 572 -17.91 32.10 -6.90
C SER A 572 -19.30 31.67 -6.41
N ILE A 573 -19.41 30.54 -5.69
CA ILE A 573 -20.68 30.08 -5.11
C ILE A 573 -21.15 31.02 -4.00
N ILE A 574 -20.25 31.48 -3.12
CA ILE A 574 -20.60 32.49 -2.10
C ILE A 574 -21.17 33.75 -2.76
N ALA A 575 -20.45 34.31 -3.75
CA ALA A 575 -20.89 35.51 -4.43
C ALA A 575 -22.27 35.34 -5.13
N MET A 576 -22.55 34.14 -5.64
CA MET A 576 -23.84 33.80 -6.22
C MET A 576 -24.96 33.78 -5.16
N VAL A 577 -24.72 33.14 -4.01
CA VAL A 577 -25.69 33.07 -2.90
C VAL A 577 -26.00 34.47 -2.36
N ASP A 578 -24.98 35.30 -2.16
CA ASP A 578 -25.16 36.69 -1.70
C ASP A 578 -26.01 37.49 -2.70
N LYS A 579 -25.74 37.34 -4.00
CA LYS A 579 -26.48 38.05 -5.03
C LYS A 579 -27.93 37.60 -5.13
N LEU A 580 -28.20 36.29 -5.04
CA LEU A 580 -29.56 35.74 -5.02
C LEU A 580 -30.34 36.22 -3.78
N THR A 581 -29.71 36.20 -2.61
CA THR A 581 -30.33 36.66 -1.35
C THR A 581 -30.70 38.14 -1.42
N SER A 582 -29.83 38.97 -1.98
CA SER A 582 -30.08 40.40 -2.23
C SER A 582 -31.26 40.63 -3.21
N ILE A 583 -31.34 39.84 -4.29
CA ILE A 583 -32.45 39.91 -5.25
C ILE A 583 -33.78 39.56 -4.56
N ILE A 584 -33.83 38.45 -3.80
CA ILE A 584 -35.06 38.03 -3.09
C ILE A 584 -35.49 39.07 -2.06
N SER A 585 -34.54 39.64 -1.31
CA SER A 585 -34.82 40.71 -0.35
C SER A 585 -35.41 41.95 -1.03
N SER A 586 -34.88 42.31 -2.20
CA SER A 586 -35.39 43.44 -3.00
C SER A 586 -36.81 43.18 -3.50
N VAL A 587 -37.09 41.97 -3.99
CA VAL A 587 -38.42 41.54 -4.42
C VAL A 587 -39.42 41.62 -3.26
N ARG A 588 -39.05 41.15 -2.06
CA ARG A 588 -39.91 41.24 -0.87
C ARG A 588 -40.23 42.69 -0.51
N ASN A 589 -39.22 43.55 -0.45
CA ASN A 589 -39.42 44.97 -0.12
C ASN A 589 -40.31 45.67 -1.17
N HIS A 590 -40.17 45.33 -2.45
CA HIS A 590 -41.04 45.85 -3.51
C HIS A 590 -42.48 45.35 -3.36
N ALA A 591 -42.68 44.08 -2.99
CA ALA A 591 -44.01 43.52 -2.74
C ALA A 591 -44.69 44.18 -1.52
N GLU A 592 -43.96 44.43 -0.44
CA GLU A 592 -44.47 45.16 0.74
C GLU A 592 -44.85 46.61 0.40
N SER A 593 -44.01 47.30 -0.36
CA SER A 593 -44.30 48.65 -0.86
C SER A 593 -45.54 48.66 -1.75
N LEU A 594 -45.68 47.67 -2.64
CA LEU A 594 -46.85 47.53 -3.51
C LEU A 594 -48.14 47.21 -2.72
N SER A 595 -48.05 46.37 -1.70
CA SER A 595 -49.17 46.06 -0.80
C SER A 595 -49.65 47.33 -0.09
N SER A 596 -48.71 48.10 0.48
CA SER A 596 -49.02 49.36 1.17
C SER A 596 -49.65 50.38 0.21
N ALA A 597 -49.09 50.54 -1.01
CA ALA A 597 -49.67 51.40 -2.03
C ALA A 597 -51.08 50.95 -2.45
N SER A 598 -51.32 49.63 -2.51
CA SER A 598 -52.65 49.08 -2.84
C SER A 598 -53.68 49.37 -1.74
N GLU A 599 -53.29 49.31 -0.47
CA GLU A 599 -54.15 49.69 0.66
C GLU A 599 -54.51 51.19 0.63
N GLU A 600 -53.52 52.05 0.34
CA GLU A 600 -53.74 53.50 0.19
C GLU A 600 -54.68 53.82 -0.97
N VAL A 601 -54.49 53.16 -2.13
CA VAL A 601 -55.39 53.29 -3.28
C VAL A 601 -56.79 52.83 -2.93
N SER A 602 -56.95 51.70 -2.21
CA SER A 602 -58.26 51.21 -1.78
C SER A 602 -58.95 52.21 -0.84
N SER A 603 -58.22 52.79 0.12
CA SER A 603 -58.74 53.81 1.03
C SER A 603 -59.16 55.09 0.28
N THR A 604 -58.35 55.52 -0.69
CA THR A 604 -58.64 56.68 -1.53
C THR A 604 -59.88 56.42 -2.40
N ALA A 605 -60.00 55.23 -3.00
CA ALA A 605 -61.17 54.84 -3.78
C ALA A 605 -62.44 54.84 -2.91
N GLN A 606 -62.37 54.37 -1.66
CA GLN A 606 -63.50 54.39 -0.72
C GLN A 606 -63.93 55.83 -0.40
N SER A 607 -62.96 56.71 -0.10
CA SER A 607 -63.20 58.13 0.18
C SER A 607 -63.78 58.86 -1.03
N MET A 608 -63.28 58.56 -2.23
CA MET A 608 -63.80 59.10 -3.48
C MET A 608 -65.23 58.63 -3.76
N SER A 609 -65.54 57.36 -3.50
CA SER A 609 -66.89 56.81 -3.64
C SER A 609 -67.87 57.47 -2.67
N GLN A 610 -67.45 57.72 -1.43
CA GLN A 610 -68.24 58.46 -0.44
C GLN A 610 -68.47 59.91 -0.90
N GLY A 611 -67.41 60.64 -1.28
CA GLY A 611 -67.52 62.01 -1.76
C GLY A 611 -68.36 62.15 -3.03
N SER A 612 -68.32 61.15 -3.92
CA SER A 612 -69.19 61.09 -5.10
C SER A 612 -70.66 60.90 -4.73
N SER A 613 -70.96 60.13 -3.68
CA SER A 613 -72.32 59.95 -3.16
C SER A 613 -72.86 61.23 -2.50
N GLU A 614 -72.02 61.93 -1.74
CA GLU A 614 -72.35 63.24 -1.15
C GLU A 614 -72.57 64.32 -2.22
N GLN A 615 -71.75 64.34 -3.27
CA GLN A 615 -71.96 65.22 -4.41
C GLN A 615 -73.28 64.92 -5.12
N ALA A 616 -73.60 63.64 -5.35
CA ALA A 616 -74.87 63.25 -5.96
C ALA A 616 -76.06 63.77 -5.14
N ALA A 617 -76.03 63.60 -3.81
CA ALA A 617 -77.07 64.13 -2.92
C ALA A 617 -77.16 65.67 -2.95
N SER A 618 -76.01 66.36 -2.96
CA SER A 618 -75.96 67.83 -3.04
C SER A 618 -76.53 68.35 -4.36
N VAL A 619 -76.30 67.61 -5.46
CA VAL A 619 -76.89 67.93 -6.76
C VAL A 619 -78.40 67.71 -6.75
N GLU A 620 -78.90 66.61 -6.16
CA GLU A 620 -80.34 66.38 -5.97
C GLU A 620 -81.00 67.52 -5.17
N GLU A 621 -80.38 67.95 -4.07
CA GLU A 621 -80.86 69.07 -3.24
C GLU A 621 -80.86 70.41 -4.02
N THR A 622 -79.80 70.66 -4.80
CA THR A 622 -79.72 71.85 -5.66
C THR A 622 -80.80 71.82 -6.73
N SER A 623 -81.04 70.66 -7.35
CA SER A 623 -82.12 70.47 -8.32
C SER A 623 -83.49 70.73 -7.70
N ALA A 624 -83.76 70.21 -6.49
CA ALA A 624 -85.01 70.48 -5.77
C ALA A 624 -85.17 71.98 -5.44
N SER A 625 -84.10 72.63 -4.99
CA SER A 625 -84.10 74.08 -4.73
C SER A 625 -84.36 74.90 -6.01
N LEU A 626 -83.84 74.44 -7.15
CA LEU A 626 -84.12 75.06 -8.46
C LEU A 626 -85.58 74.88 -8.88
N GLU A 627 -86.21 73.73 -8.58
CA GLU A 627 -87.64 73.51 -8.81
C GLU A 627 -88.50 74.46 -7.96
N GLU A 628 -88.18 74.60 -6.67
CA GLU A 628 -88.86 75.53 -5.76
C GLU A 628 -88.66 76.99 -6.19
N MET A 629 -87.46 77.36 -6.61
CA MET A 629 -87.15 78.70 -7.12
C MET A 629 -87.93 79.00 -8.39
N THR A 630 -88.03 78.03 -9.32
CA THR A 630 -88.82 78.17 -10.55
C THR A 630 -90.31 78.35 -10.25
N SER A 631 -90.83 77.62 -9.27
CA SER A 631 -92.20 77.81 -8.77
C SER A 631 -92.41 79.22 -8.20
N SER A 632 -91.46 79.70 -7.38
CA SER A 632 -91.49 81.05 -6.80
C SER A 632 -91.40 82.16 -7.86
N ILE A 633 -90.55 82.01 -8.87
CA ILE A 633 -90.47 82.94 -10.01
C ILE A 633 -91.80 82.97 -10.77
N THR A 634 -92.39 81.80 -11.04
CA THR A 634 -93.70 81.69 -11.71
C THR A 634 -94.80 82.36 -10.89
N GLN A 635 -94.76 82.20 -9.56
CA GLN A 635 -95.68 82.87 -8.65
C GLN A 635 -95.49 84.39 -8.63
N ASN A 636 -94.24 84.88 -8.57
CA ASN A 636 -93.93 86.30 -8.61
C ASN A 636 -94.37 86.95 -9.92
N ALA A 637 -94.17 86.28 -11.06
CA ALA A 637 -94.68 86.74 -12.35
C ALA A 637 -96.21 86.85 -12.36
N ARG A 638 -96.92 85.88 -11.77
CA ARG A 638 -98.37 85.94 -11.57
C ARG A 638 -98.81 87.12 -10.71
N ASN A 639 -98.13 87.35 -9.58
CA ASN A 639 -98.40 88.47 -8.69
C ASN A 639 -98.17 89.83 -9.37
N ALA A 640 -97.13 89.94 -10.19
CA ALA A 640 -96.85 91.15 -10.97
C ALA A 640 -97.97 91.42 -12.00
N ALA A 641 -98.44 90.41 -12.72
CA ALA A 641 -99.56 90.53 -13.66
C ALA A 641 -100.87 90.93 -12.96
N GLU A 642 -101.15 90.38 -11.78
CA GLU A 642 -102.32 90.79 -10.99
C GLU A 642 -102.19 92.23 -10.47
N THR A 643 -100.97 92.63 -10.07
CA THR A 643 -100.68 94.02 -9.64
C THR A 643 -100.88 95.00 -10.79
N GLU A 644 -100.45 94.67 -12.01
CA GLU A 644 -100.71 95.47 -13.22
C GLU A 644 -102.21 95.66 -13.42
N LYS A 645 -102.99 94.57 -13.30
CA LYS A 645 -104.45 94.60 -13.43
C LYS A 645 -105.12 95.51 -12.39
N ILE A 646 -104.65 95.47 -11.14
CA ILE A 646 -105.12 96.35 -10.07
C ILE A 646 -104.74 97.81 -10.36
N ALA A 647 -103.51 98.07 -10.82
CA ALA A 647 -103.04 99.40 -11.15
C ALA A 647 -103.86 100.04 -12.29
N VAL A 648 -104.15 99.29 -13.36
CA VAL A 648 -105.03 99.74 -14.46
C VAL A 648 -106.42 100.09 -13.93
N LYS A 649 -107.02 99.21 -13.12
CA LYS A 649 -108.33 99.48 -12.49
C LYS A 649 -108.31 100.75 -11.64
N THR A 650 -107.26 100.94 -10.84
CA THR A 650 -107.10 102.09 -9.94
C THR A 650 -106.93 103.39 -10.73
N ALA A 651 -106.22 103.36 -11.87
CA ALA A 651 -106.10 104.50 -12.77
C ALA A 651 -107.47 104.91 -13.34
N THR A 652 -108.29 103.94 -13.77
CA THR A 652 -109.66 104.20 -14.24
C THR A 652 -110.54 104.80 -13.13
N GLU A 653 -110.53 104.22 -11.93
CA GLU A 653 -111.28 104.76 -10.78
C GLU A 653 -110.82 106.18 -10.39
N SER A 654 -109.52 106.47 -10.52
CA SER A 654 -108.97 107.80 -10.26
C SER A 654 -109.41 108.83 -11.30
N GLU A 655 -109.57 108.44 -12.57
CA GLU A 655 -110.08 109.30 -13.64
C GLU A 655 -111.56 109.64 -13.43
N GLU A 656 -112.38 108.65 -13.05
CA GLU A 656 -113.78 108.87 -12.63
C GLU A 656 -113.87 109.81 -11.42
N GLY A 657 -113.00 109.62 -10.42
CA GLY A 657 -112.88 110.51 -9.26
C GLY A 657 -112.50 111.94 -9.65
N GLY A 658 -111.60 112.10 -10.64
CA GLY A 658 -111.22 113.40 -11.20
C GLY A 658 -112.42 114.13 -11.81
N GLN A 659 -113.26 113.43 -12.56
CA GLN A 659 -114.48 114.00 -13.16
C GLN A 659 -115.46 114.50 -12.08
N ALA A 660 -115.66 113.71 -11.02
CA ALA A 660 -116.52 114.09 -9.90
C ALA A 660 -116.03 115.36 -9.17
N VAL A 661 -114.71 115.52 -9.01
CA VAL A 661 -114.11 116.74 -8.45
C VAL A 661 -114.30 117.93 -9.39
N GLU A 662 -114.13 117.76 -10.70
CA GLU A 662 -114.38 118.82 -11.69
C GLU A 662 -115.82 119.34 -11.63
N ASP A 663 -116.80 118.43 -11.58
CA ASP A 663 -118.22 118.77 -11.45
C ASP A 663 -118.49 119.53 -10.13
N THR A 664 -117.84 119.11 -9.04
CA THR A 664 -117.93 119.79 -7.73
C THR A 664 -117.39 121.21 -7.79
N VAL A 665 -116.24 121.44 -8.45
CA VAL A 665 -115.65 122.79 -8.63
C VAL A 665 -116.56 123.68 -9.47
N LYS A 666 -117.22 123.13 -10.50
CA LYS A 666 -118.20 123.85 -11.32
C LYS A 666 -119.39 124.33 -10.48
N ALA A 667 -119.94 123.45 -9.64
CA ALA A 667 -121.02 123.81 -8.72
C ALA A 667 -120.57 124.87 -7.69
N MET A 668 -119.37 124.76 -7.14
CA MET A 668 -118.81 125.74 -6.21
C MET A 668 -118.65 127.13 -6.82
N LYS A 669 -118.24 127.23 -8.09
CA LYS A 669 -118.17 128.53 -8.81
C LYS A 669 -119.56 129.19 -8.94
N GLN A 670 -120.59 128.41 -9.23
CA GLN A 670 -121.96 128.92 -9.28
C GLN A 670 -122.44 129.41 -7.90
N ILE A 671 -122.05 128.73 -6.81
CA ILE A 671 -122.34 129.20 -5.45
C ILE A 671 -121.64 130.53 -5.16
N ALA A 672 -120.36 130.65 -5.50
CA ALA A 672 -119.60 131.89 -5.28
C ALA A 672 -120.21 133.10 -6.04
N GLU A 673 -120.62 132.90 -7.29
CA GLU A 673 -121.31 133.93 -8.09
C GLU A 673 -122.65 134.35 -7.44
N LYS A 674 -123.39 133.41 -6.83
CA LYS A 674 -124.60 133.73 -6.06
C LYS A 674 -124.31 134.48 -4.77
N ILE A 675 -123.21 134.18 -4.08
CA ILE A 675 -122.80 134.87 -2.85
C ILE A 675 -122.39 136.31 -3.16
N GLU A 676 -121.66 136.57 -4.25
CA GLU A 676 -121.26 137.92 -4.67
C GLU A 676 -122.49 138.82 -4.90
N ILE A 677 -123.51 138.28 -5.58
CA ILE A 677 -124.80 138.97 -5.76
C ILE A 677 -125.48 139.27 -4.40
N ILE A 678 -125.39 138.36 -3.43
CA ILE A 678 -125.96 138.57 -2.09
C ILE A 678 -125.19 139.64 -1.31
N ASP A 679 -123.86 139.65 -1.39
CA ASP A 679 -123.00 140.63 -0.71
C ASP A 679 -123.25 142.06 -1.23
N GLU A 680 -123.46 142.19 -2.55
CA GLU A 680 -123.82 143.46 -3.18
C GLU A 680 -125.17 144.01 -2.66
N ILE A 681 -126.15 143.13 -2.44
CA ILE A 681 -127.45 143.47 -1.83
C ILE A 681 -127.28 143.87 -0.35
N ALA A 682 -126.45 143.12 0.41
CA ALA A 682 -126.21 143.37 1.82
C ALA A 682 -125.50 144.72 2.07
N TYR A 683 -124.52 145.07 1.23
CA TYR A 683 -123.79 146.34 1.32
C TYR A 683 -124.70 147.55 1.10
N GLN A 684 -125.60 147.48 0.10
CA GLN A 684 -126.60 148.53 -0.12
C GLN A 684 -127.56 148.67 1.07
N THR A 685 -127.94 147.57 1.70
CA THR A 685 -128.83 147.57 2.87
C THR A 685 -128.16 148.18 4.09
N ASN A 686 -126.88 147.87 4.33
CA ASN A 686 -126.09 148.42 5.43
C ASN A 686 -125.88 149.95 5.31
N LEU A 687 -125.69 150.46 4.09
CA LEU A 687 -125.59 151.90 3.81
C LEU A 687 -126.90 152.66 4.12
N LEU A 688 -128.05 152.04 3.82
CA LEU A 688 -129.36 152.57 4.20
C LEU A 688 -129.54 152.62 5.72
N ALA A 689 -129.12 151.57 6.42
CA ALA A 689 -129.21 151.48 7.88
C ALA A 689 -128.30 152.50 8.59
N LEU A 690 -127.08 152.71 8.10
CA LEU A 690 -126.11 153.64 8.69
C LEU A 690 -126.59 155.10 8.60
N ASN A 691 -127.17 155.49 7.46
CA ASN A 691 -127.75 156.82 7.28
C ASN A 691 -128.93 157.07 8.24
N ALA A 692 -129.70 156.04 8.58
CA ALA A 692 -130.77 156.14 9.56
C ALA A 692 -130.24 156.35 11.00
N ALA A 693 -129.16 155.65 11.38
CA ALA A 693 -128.58 155.73 12.73
C ALA A 693 -127.88 157.06 13.03
N ILE A 694 -127.23 157.68 12.03
CA ILE A 694 -126.54 158.98 12.21
C ILE A 694 -127.54 160.10 12.53
N GLU A 695 -128.69 160.13 11.87
CA GLU A 695 -129.65 161.22 12.02
C GLU A 695 -130.41 161.16 13.37
N ALA A 696 -130.56 159.97 13.93
CA ALA A 696 -131.12 159.76 15.27
C ALA A 696 -130.24 160.39 16.39
N ALA A 697 -128.91 160.40 16.23
CA ALA A 697 -127.98 160.92 17.24
C ALA A 697 -127.95 162.47 17.33
N ARG A 698 -128.42 163.19 16.30
CA ARG A 698 -128.29 164.65 16.19
C ARG A 698 -129.42 165.45 16.85
N ALA A 699 -130.54 164.81 17.23
CA ALA A 699 -131.79 165.49 17.60
C ALA A 699 -132.03 165.73 19.12
N GLY A 700 -131.12 165.37 20.02
CA GLY A 700 -131.26 165.65 21.47
C GLY A 700 -132.54 165.08 22.11
N ASP A 701 -133.12 165.75 23.13
CA ASP A 701 -134.28 165.27 23.92
C ASP A 701 -135.59 165.05 23.12
N HIS A 702 -135.59 165.26 21.80
CA HIS A 702 -136.66 164.86 20.88
C HIS A 702 -136.41 163.51 20.17
N GLY A 703 -135.28 162.84 20.41
CA GLY A 703 -134.84 161.65 19.67
C GLY A 703 -135.08 160.28 20.31
N LYS A 704 -135.83 160.16 21.42
CA LYS A 704 -136.02 158.89 22.14
C LYS A 704 -136.88 157.83 21.40
N GLY A 705 -137.34 158.10 20.19
CA GLY A 705 -138.17 157.19 19.39
C GLY A 705 -137.43 156.32 18.37
N PHE A 706 -136.11 156.46 18.21
CA PHE A 706 -135.36 155.78 17.14
C PHE A 706 -134.09 155.09 17.68
N ALA A 707 -134.27 154.15 18.59
CA ALA A 707 -133.29 153.07 18.80
C ALA A 707 -133.23 152.17 17.56
#